data_AF-A0A8I1QAX9-F1
#
_entry.id   AF-A0A8I1QAX9-F1
#
_cell.length_a   1.000
_cell.length_b   1.000
_cell.length_c   1.000
_cell.angle_alpha   90.00
_cell.angle_beta   90.00
_cell.angle_gamma   90.00
#
_symmetry.space_group_name_H-M   'P 1'
#
loop_
_entity.id
_entity.type
_entity.pdbx_description
1 polymer ?
#
loop_
_entity_poly.entity_id
_entity_poly.type
_entity_poly.pdbx_seq_one_letter_code
_entity_poly.pdbx_strand_id
1 'polypeptide(L)'
;MLLIAPAAFFFALAVVVKAIGPMLPVIIALLIVAAVGYGYYRFRTSPFTVRGGQEAEVLALVERAEQQQRALPKDFPSDAFFKAFERRGIVMANLPLVTYGVAQAIYAEEFLRTLPPMPGVPLEAERVYDIDYDRRTLKKGEEPPYRLRTDSQGRPTTLELEDYKVWLRRFVASTTNVEATVLHFANLFADCVAEPLKASMAVGGGAGDFTVPLIDLLPDGKRTLARMMTVLFDRKVRDWHHFSTVRTTYESNRERASNTALRLRDLALGVVLDPEAFSGTAREAVDAYLANTPLRALLLSAVPFAVPLAKRFEGHLIVARQGSGKTNALECLIAKDLEEVAAGRASIVVMDSQGLASDTLIGRLATLEAFSPGGALHGKLIYLEPDIEFPLALNIFDIGMHQMGRLTAAQREDIVSSAIEVVEFLFTGLLGGELSDNMTMLYRYLVPAMLAIPNADMNTFIELLDTDGGRDQVPAGFAKYRHHFSGLEPEVRSFLEQDYLKDVELVKTKAAVRRRLRAALADTTFRRMFTQPRNKLNLFTELQSAKVILVNTYPAKTYVEQFGRLILALLMQATRQRLEIDREQRMPTFVYLDECQDYIAREDRIARYIDKCRKQNVGLVFAHQRLANIESPKVLNALAGVSIKFSGVSDADASDLAAMVGSTAEHIKGLERGQFAAFVSGVTPHAVDITFPKSPLEDARRISGPAFAARRGEMRTKYATAYGSSNTANEPPIYEGTYSEARPAPRIVHHRPTAEDDRPSGPSDADDYDPLS
;
A
#
# COMPACT_ATOMS: atom_id res chain seq x y z
N MET A 1 -31.53 -100.33 -21.97
CA MET A 1 -30.66 -99.92 -20.84
C MET A 1 -29.48 -99.11 -21.36
N LEU A 2 -29.69 -97.83 -21.73
CA LEU A 2 -28.62 -96.92 -22.15
C LEU A 2 -29.11 -95.46 -22.14
N LEU A 3 -29.72 -95.02 -21.04
CA LEU A 3 -30.26 -93.64 -20.91
C LEU A 3 -30.36 -93.12 -19.45
N ILE A 4 -29.60 -93.70 -18.50
CA ILE A 4 -29.52 -93.20 -17.10
C ILE A 4 -28.10 -92.70 -16.70
N ALA A 5 -27.08 -92.89 -17.55
CA ALA A 5 -25.71 -92.45 -17.25
C ALA A 5 -25.42 -90.92 -17.34
N PRO A 6 -26.09 -90.09 -18.18
CA PRO A 6 -25.72 -88.67 -18.30
C PRO A 6 -26.22 -87.80 -17.14
N ALA A 7 -27.35 -88.13 -16.51
CA ALA A 7 -27.95 -87.27 -15.48
C ALA A 7 -27.19 -87.31 -14.14
N ALA A 8 -26.58 -88.45 -13.79
CA ALA A 8 -25.74 -88.57 -12.60
C ALA A 8 -24.40 -87.81 -12.73
N PHE A 9 -23.84 -87.73 -13.95
CA PHE A 9 -22.59 -87.00 -14.23
C PHE A 9 -22.76 -85.49 -14.10
N PHE A 10 -23.86 -84.92 -14.61
CA PHE A 10 -24.12 -83.48 -14.49
C PHE A 10 -24.48 -83.05 -13.07
N PHE A 11 -25.10 -83.92 -12.25
CA PHE A 11 -25.35 -83.62 -10.83
C PHE A 11 -24.06 -83.70 -9.99
N ALA A 12 -23.17 -84.67 -10.24
CA ALA A 12 -21.86 -84.73 -9.59
C ALA A 12 -20.96 -83.55 -9.99
N LEU A 13 -20.98 -83.13 -11.26
CA LEU A 13 -20.22 -81.97 -11.75
C LEU A 13 -20.72 -80.66 -11.14
N ALA A 14 -22.03 -80.50 -10.94
CA ALA A 14 -22.59 -79.32 -10.27
C ALA A 14 -22.22 -79.24 -8.77
N VAL A 15 -22.10 -80.39 -8.08
CA VAL A 15 -21.66 -80.46 -6.68
C VAL A 15 -20.15 -80.18 -6.54
N VAL A 16 -19.32 -80.66 -7.47
CA VAL A 16 -17.87 -80.39 -7.49
C VAL A 16 -17.57 -78.92 -7.84
N VAL A 17 -18.30 -78.33 -8.79
CA VAL A 17 -18.13 -76.90 -9.15
C VAL A 17 -18.58 -75.97 -8.01
N LYS A 18 -19.61 -76.36 -7.23
CA LYS A 18 -20.06 -75.58 -6.06
C LYS A 18 -19.15 -75.74 -4.82
N ALA A 19 -18.41 -76.85 -4.71
CA ALA A 19 -17.43 -77.08 -3.64
C ALA A 19 -16.07 -76.41 -3.90
N ILE A 20 -15.65 -76.27 -5.16
CA ILE A 20 -14.34 -75.70 -5.54
C ILE A 20 -14.41 -74.21 -5.90
N GLY A 21 -15.60 -73.66 -6.17
CA GLY A 21 -15.81 -72.23 -6.50
C GLY A 21 -15.05 -71.22 -5.62
N PRO A 22 -15.03 -71.33 -4.28
CA PRO A 22 -14.27 -70.40 -3.43
C PRO A 22 -12.76 -70.71 -3.33
N MET A 23 -12.28 -71.91 -3.70
CA MET A 23 -10.85 -72.29 -3.67
C MET A 23 -10.15 -72.24 -5.04
N LEU A 24 -10.89 -72.05 -6.13
CA LEU A 24 -10.33 -71.91 -7.47
C LEU A 24 -9.28 -70.78 -7.59
N PRO A 25 -9.44 -69.60 -6.94
CA PRO A 25 -8.40 -68.57 -6.92
C PRO A 25 -7.14 -69.01 -6.17
N VAL A 26 -7.27 -69.85 -5.14
CA VAL A 26 -6.16 -70.34 -4.30
C VAL A 26 -5.36 -71.43 -5.01
N ILE A 27 -6.01 -72.31 -5.78
CA ILE A 27 -5.34 -73.33 -6.59
C ILE A 27 -4.63 -72.69 -7.79
N ILE A 28 -5.24 -71.68 -8.42
CA ILE A 28 -4.60 -70.88 -9.47
C ILE A 28 -3.41 -70.08 -8.88
N ALA A 29 -3.57 -69.51 -7.68
CA ALA A 29 -2.46 -68.84 -6.98
C ALA A 29 -1.33 -69.82 -6.61
N LEU A 30 -1.62 -71.05 -6.17
CA LEU A 30 -0.60 -72.07 -5.87
C LEU A 30 0.11 -72.59 -7.12
N LEU A 31 -0.58 -72.74 -8.26
CA LEU A 31 0.04 -73.10 -9.54
C LEU A 31 0.88 -71.95 -10.11
N ILE A 32 0.45 -70.70 -9.93
CA ILE A 32 1.24 -69.51 -10.27
C ILE A 32 2.46 -69.40 -9.34
N VAL A 33 2.33 -69.63 -8.03
CA VAL A 33 3.45 -69.65 -7.08
C VAL A 33 4.42 -70.81 -7.35
N ALA A 34 3.94 -71.98 -7.80
CA ALA A 34 4.81 -73.09 -8.20
C ALA A 34 5.51 -72.84 -9.55
N ALA A 35 4.85 -72.21 -10.52
CA ALA A 35 5.44 -71.82 -11.81
C ALA A 35 6.42 -70.64 -11.67
N VAL A 36 6.09 -69.67 -10.82
CA VAL A 36 6.96 -68.54 -10.44
C VAL A 36 8.11 -69.02 -9.57
N GLY A 37 7.90 -69.95 -8.65
CA GLY A 37 8.96 -70.55 -7.82
C GLY A 37 9.95 -71.41 -8.61
N TYR A 38 9.48 -72.17 -9.61
CA TYR A 38 10.35 -72.93 -10.51
C TYR A 38 11.08 -72.04 -11.53
N GLY A 39 10.44 -70.94 -11.97
CA GLY A 39 11.09 -69.87 -12.75
C GLY A 39 12.15 -69.11 -11.94
N TYR A 40 11.86 -68.83 -10.66
CA TYR A 40 12.74 -68.12 -9.72
C TYR A 40 14.00 -68.93 -9.38
N TYR A 41 13.88 -70.25 -9.18
CA TYR A 41 15.05 -71.11 -8.91
C TYR A 41 15.98 -71.25 -10.13
N ARG A 42 15.43 -71.26 -11.36
CA ARG A 42 16.22 -71.39 -12.60
C ARG A 42 16.89 -70.08 -13.03
N PHE A 43 16.31 -68.92 -12.70
CA PHE A 43 16.91 -67.62 -12.97
C PHE A 43 18.00 -67.22 -11.96
N ARG A 44 17.95 -67.74 -10.72
CA ARG A 44 18.97 -67.47 -9.69
C ARG A 44 20.32 -68.17 -9.93
N THR A 45 20.40 -69.07 -10.91
CA THR A 45 21.62 -69.87 -11.17
C THR A 45 22.19 -69.68 -12.58
N SER A 46 21.80 -68.63 -13.32
CA SER A 46 22.47 -68.30 -14.58
C SER A 46 23.47 -67.16 -14.36
N PRO A 47 24.79 -67.43 -14.35
CA PRO A 47 25.77 -66.37 -14.26
C PRO A 47 25.72 -65.50 -15.52
N PHE A 48 25.40 -64.22 -15.35
CA PHE A 48 25.66 -63.21 -16.36
C PHE A 48 27.18 -63.13 -16.57
N THR A 49 27.67 -63.65 -17.70
CA THR A 49 29.06 -63.45 -18.13
C THR A 49 29.11 -62.25 -19.08
N VAL A 50 29.31 -61.07 -18.49
CA VAL A 50 29.99 -59.92 -19.10
C VAL A 50 31.10 -59.53 -18.11
N ARG A 51 32.31 -59.20 -18.62
CA ARG A 51 33.57 -59.07 -17.86
C ARG A 51 33.40 -58.61 -16.38
N GLY A 52 33.65 -59.54 -15.45
CA GLY A 52 33.31 -59.47 -14.02
C GLY A 52 34.06 -58.46 -13.15
N GLY A 53 33.93 -57.17 -13.46
CA GLY A 53 34.37 -56.07 -12.58
C GLY A 53 33.42 -54.88 -12.56
N GLN A 54 32.64 -54.65 -13.63
CA GLN A 54 31.81 -53.45 -13.75
C GLN A 54 30.43 -53.56 -13.06
N GLU A 55 29.88 -54.76 -12.90
CA GLU A 55 28.55 -54.99 -12.31
C GLU A 55 28.53 -54.82 -10.79
N ALA A 56 29.53 -55.37 -10.09
CA ALA A 56 29.68 -55.20 -8.64
C ALA A 56 29.90 -53.72 -8.25
N GLU A 57 30.59 -52.96 -9.11
CA GLU A 57 30.78 -51.52 -8.92
C GLU A 57 29.46 -50.74 -9.08
N VAL A 58 28.63 -51.10 -10.07
CA VAL A 58 27.32 -50.46 -10.28
C VAL A 58 26.36 -50.77 -9.13
N LEU A 59 26.27 -52.03 -8.71
CA LEU A 59 25.42 -52.45 -7.59
C LEU A 59 25.83 -51.74 -6.29
N ALA A 60 27.13 -51.63 -6.00
CA ALA A 60 27.62 -50.88 -4.85
C ALA A 60 27.28 -49.38 -4.91
N LEU A 61 27.29 -48.78 -6.10
CA LEU A 61 26.87 -47.38 -6.30
C LEU A 61 25.35 -47.19 -6.13
N VAL A 62 24.53 -48.14 -6.60
CA VAL A 62 23.07 -48.14 -6.40
C VAL A 62 22.73 -48.29 -4.92
N GLU A 63 23.29 -49.26 -4.22
CA GLU A 63 23.07 -49.46 -2.78
C GLU A 63 23.47 -48.22 -1.97
N ARG A 64 24.61 -47.61 -2.30
CA ARG A 64 25.06 -46.36 -1.68
C ARG A 64 24.10 -45.20 -1.95
N ALA A 65 23.63 -45.08 -3.19
CA ALA A 65 22.65 -44.06 -3.58
C ALA A 65 21.33 -44.22 -2.84
N GLU A 66 20.80 -45.45 -2.73
CA GLU A 66 19.56 -45.76 -2.01
C GLU A 66 19.68 -45.48 -0.50
N GLN A 67 20.81 -45.86 0.11
CA GLN A 67 21.08 -45.57 1.52
C GLN A 67 21.15 -44.07 1.78
N GLN A 68 21.83 -43.31 0.92
CA GLN A 68 21.91 -41.85 1.04
C GLN A 68 20.56 -41.18 0.83
N GLN A 69 19.78 -41.65 -0.15
CA GLN A 69 18.43 -41.13 -0.40
C GLN A 69 17.49 -41.38 0.79
N ARG A 70 17.53 -42.57 1.39
CA ARG A 70 16.75 -42.90 2.60
C ARG A 70 17.19 -42.09 3.84
N ALA A 71 18.44 -41.66 3.88
CA ALA A 71 18.99 -40.85 4.96
C ALA A 71 18.68 -39.35 4.82
N LEU A 72 18.25 -38.89 3.64
CA LEU A 72 17.84 -37.50 3.45
C LEU A 72 16.54 -37.21 4.22
N PRO A 73 16.43 -36.06 4.90
CA PRO A 73 15.19 -35.59 5.49
C PRO A 73 14.08 -35.54 4.43
N LYS A 74 12.86 -36.00 4.77
CA LYS A 74 11.70 -35.89 3.86
C LYS A 74 11.25 -34.45 3.64
N ASP A 75 11.52 -33.60 4.63
CA ASP A 75 11.18 -32.18 4.63
C ASP A 75 12.44 -31.33 4.59
N PHE A 76 12.34 -30.13 4.03
CA PHE A 76 13.42 -29.15 4.02
C PHE A 76 13.87 -28.81 5.44
N PRO A 77 15.19 -28.71 5.72
CA PRO A 77 15.70 -28.36 7.04
C PRO A 77 15.39 -26.90 7.40
N SER A 78 14.15 -26.69 7.85
CA SER A 78 13.50 -25.41 8.05
C SER A 78 14.13 -24.61 9.20
N ASP A 79 14.48 -25.27 10.30
CA ASP A 79 15.08 -24.65 11.49
C ASP A 79 16.38 -23.91 11.19
N ALA A 80 17.26 -24.49 10.37
CA ALA A 80 18.54 -23.88 10.03
C ALA A 80 18.37 -22.69 9.08
N PHE A 81 17.41 -22.79 8.15
CA PHE A 81 17.02 -21.70 7.27
C PHE A 81 16.45 -20.52 8.07
N PHE A 82 15.53 -20.78 8.99
CA PHE A 82 14.91 -19.74 9.83
C PHE A 82 15.92 -19.09 10.78
N LYS A 83 16.80 -19.88 11.42
CA LYS A 83 17.88 -19.34 12.24
C LYS A 83 18.81 -18.38 11.49
N ALA A 84 19.00 -18.55 10.18
CA ALA A 84 19.80 -17.62 9.37
C ALA A 84 19.15 -16.23 9.29
N PHE A 85 17.82 -16.17 9.21
CA PHE A 85 17.05 -14.92 9.22
C PHE A 85 16.92 -14.33 10.64
N GLU A 86 16.67 -15.17 11.65
CA GLU A 86 16.57 -14.73 13.05
C GLU A 86 17.88 -14.10 13.55
N ARG A 87 19.04 -14.69 13.21
CA ARG A 87 20.36 -14.10 13.54
C ARG A 87 20.57 -12.71 12.96
N ARG A 88 19.87 -12.43 11.85
CA ARG A 88 19.85 -11.13 11.20
C ARG A 88 18.65 -10.31 11.64
N GLY A 89 17.99 -10.61 12.75
CA GLY A 89 16.90 -9.81 13.32
C GLY A 89 15.58 -9.82 12.53
N ILE A 90 15.35 -10.83 11.67
CA ILE A 90 14.10 -11.00 10.94
C ILE A 90 13.27 -12.11 11.59
N VAL A 91 12.07 -11.76 12.05
CA VAL A 91 11.15 -12.71 12.69
C VAL A 91 10.29 -13.41 11.63
N MET A 92 10.07 -14.70 11.77
CA MET A 92 9.36 -15.54 10.78
C MET A 92 7.95 -15.09 10.39
N ALA A 93 7.21 -14.41 11.27
CA ALA A 93 5.90 -13.84 10.95
C ALA A 93 5.94 -12.76 9.84
N ASN A 94 7.15 -12.27 9.54
CA ASN A 94 7.40 -11.14 8.66
C ASN A 94 7.88 -11.54 7.25
N LEU A 95 8.28 -12.80 7.05
CA LEU A 95 8.67 -13.33 5.75
C LEU A 95 7.53 -14.22 5.22
N PRO A 96 7.04 -14.05 3.98
CA PRO A 96 5.91 -14.85 3.52
C PRO A 96 6.22 -16.35 3.57
N LEU A 97 5.24 -17.18 3.96
CA LEU A 97 5.25 -18.65 3.81
C LEU A 97 5.75 -19.11 2.42
N VAL A 98 5.67 -18.24 1.41
CA VAL A 98 6.20 -18.40 0.06
C VAL A 98 7.71 -18.69 0.03
N THR A 99 8.52 -18.05 0.88
CA THR A 99 9.98 -18.27 0.90
C THR A 99 10.31 -19.71 1.31
N TYR A 100 9.61 -20.21 2.32
CA TYR A 100 9.72 -21.59 2.78
C TYR A 100 9.16 -22.58 1.75
N GLY A 101 7.97 -22.31 1.18
CA GLY A 101 7.35 -23.16 0.17
C GLY A 101 8.20 -23.30 -1.10
N VAL A 102 8.87 -22.22 -1.53
CA VAL A 102 9.80 -22.25 -2.66
C VAL A 102 11.08 -23.02 -2.31
N ALA A 103 11.61 -22.84 -1.10
CA ALA A 103 12.77 -23.59 -0.64
C ALA A 103 12.48 -25.10 -0.53
N GLN A 104 11.29 -25.47 -0.06
CA GLN A 104 10.78 -26.84 -0.05
C GLN A 104 10.57 -27.39 -1.47
N ALA A 105 10.06 -26.59 -2.41
CA ALA A 105 9.90 -27.01 -3.80
C ALA A 105 11.24 -27.29 -4.48
N ILE A 106 12.23 -26.41 -4.28
CA ILE A 106 13.62 -26.62 -4.69
C ILE A 106 14.18 -27.90 -4.07
N TYR A 107 13.92 -28.11 -2.78
CA TYR A 107 14.39 -29.28 -2.06
C TYR A 107 13.83 -30.58 -2.62
N ALA A 108 12.51 -30.61 -2.86
CA ALA A 108 11.82 -31.74 -3.43
C ALA A 108 12.26 -32.03 -4.88
N GLU A 109 12.41 -30.98 -5.70
CA GLU A 109 12.74 -31.10 -7.12
C GLU A 109 14.22 -31.47 -7.36
N GLU A 110 15.15 -31.03 -6.52
CA GLU A 110 16.60 -31.25 -6.73
C GLU A 110 17.17 -32.42 -5.92
N PHE A 111 16.65 -32.68 -4.71
CA PHE A 111 17.28 -33.61 -3.77
C PHE A 111 16.45 -34.85 -3.44
N LEU A 112 15.12 -34.78 -3.55
CA LEU A 112 14.22 -35.91 -3.27
C LEU A 112 13.86 -36.73 -4.51
N ARG A 113 14.41 -36.44 -5.70
CA ARG A 113 14.15 -37.22 -6.92
C ARG A 113 14.42 -38.70 -6.71
N THR A 114 13.43 -39.54 -7.00
CA THR A 114 13.56 -41.01 -6.95
C THR A 114 14.67 -41.49 -7.88
N LEU A 115 15.52 -42.39 -7.40
CA LEU A 115 16.46 -43.15 -8.23
C LEU A 115 15.70 -43.77 -9.42
N PRO A 116 16.00 -43.42 -10.68
CA PRO A 116 15.55 -44.19 -11.82
C PRO A 116 15.97 -45.66 -11.67
N PRO A 117 15.06 -46.59 -12.01
CA PRO A 117 15.32 -48.01 -11.92
C PRO A 117 16.52 -48.43 -12.78
N MET A 118 17.34 -49.36 -12.26
CA MET A 118 18.43 -49.95 -13.03
C MET A 118 17.86 -50.64 -14.28
N PRO A 119 18.25 -50.23 -15.50
CA PRO A 119 17.67 -50.78 -16.70
C PRO A 119 17.95 -52.29 -16.85
N GLY A 120 16.91 -53.10 -16.96
CA GLY A 120 17.01 -54.56 -17.11
C GLY A 120 16.96 -55.38 -15.80
N VAL A 121 16.80 -54.73 -14.64
CA VAL A 121 16.56 -55.39 -13.36
C VAL A 121 15.08 -55.23 -12.98
N PRO A 122 14.31 -56.30 -12.73
CA PRO A 122 12.90 -56.18 -12.38
C PRO A 122 12.69 -55.54 -10.99
N LEU A 123 12.01 -54.38 -10.95
CA LEU A 123 11.55 -53.72 -9.73
C LEU A 123 10.22 -54.31 -9.25
N GLU A 124 10.27 -55.50 -8.66
CA GLU A 124 9.15 -56.02 -7.88
C GLU A 124 9.43 -55.86 -6.38
N ALA A 125 9.66 -54.62 -5.94
CA ALA A 125 9.50 -54.16 -4.57
C ALA A 125 9.29 -52.63 -4.58
N GLU A 126 8.14 -52.19 -4.04
CA GLU A 126 7.71 -50.80 -3.81
C GLU A 126 7.12 -50.02 -5.01
N ARG A 127 5.78 -50.13 -5.09
CA ARG A 127 4.87 -49.24 -5.80
C ARG A 127 4.84 -47.84 -5.15
N VAL A 128 4.47 -46.83 -5.96
CA VAL A 128 3.62 -45.63 -5.66
C VAL A 128 4.26 -44.24 -5.99
N TYR A 129 3.89 -43.75 -7.19
CA TYR A 129 3.66 -42.38 -7.74
C TYR A 129 4.73 -41.46 -8.40
N ASP A 130 4.30 -41.00 -9.59
CA ASP A 130 4.37 -39.68 -10.24
C ASP A 130 5.64 -39.17 -10.92
N ILE A 131 5.88 -39.67 -12.15
CA ILE A 131 5.97 -38.80 -13.33
C ILE A 131 5.22 -39.52 -14.46
N ASP A 132 4.11 -38.93 -14.92
CA ASP A 132 3.27 -39.45 -16.00
C ASP A 132 4.08 -39.60 -17.30
N TYR A 133 4.41 -40.83 -17.67
CA TYR A 133 4.92 -41.17 -19.01
C TYR A 133 4.08 -42.31 -19.59
N ASP A 134 2.82 -42.00 -19.91
CA ASP A 134 1.90 -42.94 -20.55
C ASP A 134 2.36 -43.22 -21.99
N ARG A 135 2.59 -44.51 -22.31
CA ARG A 135 2.98 -44.96 -23.67
C ARG A 135 1.95 -44.62 -24.74
N ARG A 136 0.75 -44.16 -24.37
CA ARG A 136 -0.34 -43.79 -25.29
C ARG A 136 -0.19 -42.39 -25.90
N THR A 137 0.70 -41.53 -25.39
CA THR A 137 0.94 -40.16 -25.93
C THR A 137 2.10 -40.06 -26.92
N LEU A 138 2.89 -41.12 -27.10
CA LEU A 138 3.95 -41.16 -28.12
C LEU A 138 3.32 -41.17 -29.52
N LYS A 139 3.66 -40.19 -30.36
CA LYS A 139 3.30 -40.25 -31.79
C LYS A 139 3.98 -41.49 -32.38
N LYS A 140 3.31 -42.15 -33.34
CA LYS A 140 3.83 -43.34 -34.02
C LYS A 140 5.20 -43.02 -34.64
N GLY A 141 6.29 -43.41 -33.97
CA GLY A 141 7.67 -43.11 -34.38
C GLY A 141 8.56 -42.44 -33.32
N GLU A 142 8.03 -41.96 -32.19
CA GLU A 142 8.83 -41.42 -31.08
C GLU A 142 9.25 -42.52 -30.09
N GLU A 143 10.51 -42.46 -29.65
CA GLU A 143 11.07 -43.34 -28.61
C GLU A 143 10.97 -42.69 -27.22
N PRO A 144 10.83 -43.47 -26.13
CA PRO A 144 10.95 -42.94 -24.77
C PRO A 144 12.30 -42.25 -24.55
N PRO A 145 12.39 -41.27 -23.63
CA PRO A 145 13.56 -40.40 -23.47
C PRO A 145 14.84 -41.15 -23.10
N TYR A 146 14.69 -42.39 -22.62
CA TYR A 146 15.77 -43.36 -22.49
C TYR A 146 15.34 -44.72 -23.03
N ARG A 147 16.01 -45.17 -24.09
CA ARG A 147 15.93 -46.54 -24.61
C ARG A 147 17.35 -47.11 -24.64
N LEU A 148 17.62 -48.08 -23.77
CA LEU A 148 18.91 -48.76 -23.78
C LEU A 148 19.08 -49.57 -25.06
N ARG A 149 20.18 -49.34 -25.77
CA ARG A 149 20.77 -50.22 -26.75
C ARG A 149 21.31 -51.44 -26.03
N THR A 150 20.46 -52.44 -25.97
CA THR A 150 20.86 -53.76 -25.52
C THR A 150 21.63 -54.49 -26.61
N ASP A 151 22.55 -55.36 -26.22
CA ASP A 151 23.05 -56.38 -27.14
C ASP A 151 21.92 -57.33 -27.59
N SER A 152 22.25 -58.27 -28.48
CA SER A 152 21.31 -59.28 -28.97
C SER A 152 20.73 -60.19 -27.88
N GLN A 153 21.24 -60.11 -26.65
CA GLN A 153 20.80 -60.88 -25.47
C GLN A 153 20.02 -60.02 -24.47
N GLY A 154 19.70 -58.77 -24.80
CA GLY A 154 18.95 -57.88 -23.91
C GLY A 154 19.80 -57.24 -22.80
N ARG A 155 21.14 -57.33 -22.88
CA ARG A 155 22.05 -56.77 -21.86
C ARG A 155 22.44 -55.34 -22.22
N PRO A 156 22.52 -54.41 -21.26
CA PRO A 156 23.03 -53.06 -21.49
C PRO A 156 24.42 -53.09 -22.15
N THR A 157 24.65 -52.23 -23.14
CA THR A 157 25.99 -52.11 -23.75
C THR A 157 26.99 -51.50 -22.77
N THR A 158 28.30 -51.76 -22.96
CA THR A 158 29.36 -51.21 -22.07
C THR A 158 29.32 -49.69 -21.97
N LEU A 159 28.93 -49.00 -23.05
CA LEU A 159 28.78 -47.54 -23.08
C LEU A 159 27.67 -47.06 -22.14
N GLU A 160 26.54 -47.77 -22.11
CA GLU A 160 25.39 -47.43 -21.27
C GLU A 160 25.60 -47.74 -19.80
N LEU A 161 26.36 -48.79 -19.49
CA LEU A 161 26.81 -49.06 -18.12
C LEU A 161 27.73 -47.95 -17.62
N GLU A 162 28.62 -47.43 -18.46
CA GLU A 162 29.46 -46.29 -18.09
C GLU A 162 28.64 -45.00 -17.96
N ASP A 163 27.68 -44.73 -18.84
CA ASP A 163 26.76 -43.58 -18.72
C ASP A 163 25.90 -43.67 -17.43
N TYR A 164 25.42 -44.87 -17.09
CA TYR A 164 24.67 -45.11 -15.86
C TYR A 164 25.55 -44.97 -14.61
N LYS A 165 26.81 -45.43 -14.64
CA LYS A 165 27.79 -45.18 -13.56
C LYS A 165 28.07 -43.70 -13.40
N VAL A 166 28.26 -42.96 -14.49
CA VAL A 166 28.45 -41.50 -14.45
C VAL A 166 27.23 -40.84 -13.83
N TRP A 167 26.03 -41.26 -14.22
CA TRP A 167 24.79 -40.77 -13.64
C TRP A 167 24.66 -41.10 -12.14
N LEU A 168 24.93 -42.35 -11.71
CA LEU A 168 24.91 -42.76 -10.31
C LEU A 168 25.93 -42.01 -9.46
N ARG A 169 27.15 -41.80 -9.97
CA ARG A 169 28.17 -41.00 -9.28
C ARG A 169 27.71 -39.54 -9.11
N ARG A 170 27.04 -38.97 -10.12
CA ARG A 170 26.42 -37.63 -10.01
C ARG A 170 25.31 -37.59 -8.97
N PHE A 171 24.46 -38.62 -8.92
CA PHE A 171 23.38 -38.74 -7.94
C PHE A 171 23.88 -38.92 -6.50
N VAL A 172 24.87 -39.78 -6.29
CA VAL A 172 25.55 -39.97 -5.00
C VAL A 172 26.21 -38.68 -4.53
N ALA A 173 26.81 -37.92 -5.44
CA ALA A 173 27.35 -36.61 -5.12
C ALA A 173 26.24 -35.59 -4.75
N SER A 174 25.09 -35.62 -5.45
CA SER A 174 23.96 -34.70 -5.20
C SER A 174 23.16 -34.96 -3.94
N THR A 175 23.38 -36.09 -3.28
CA THR A 175 22.77 -36.43 -2.00
C THR A 175 23.73 -36.18 -0.82
N THR A 176 24.96 -35.71 -1.08
CA THR A 176 25.94 -35.37 -0.03
C THR A 176 25.96 -33.88 0.30
N ASN A 177 26.03 -33.52 1.59
CA ASN A 177 26.16 -32.12 2.05
C ASN A 177 24.99 -31.19 1.64
N VAL A 178 23.81 -31.75 1.38
CA VAL A 178 22.58 -31.02 0.99
C VAL A 178 22.25 -29.90 2.00
N GLU A 179 22.27 -30.22 3.29
CA GLU A 179 22.02 -29.26 4.37
C GLU A 179 23.01 -28.09 4.35
N ALA A 180 24.30 -28.36 4.09
CA ALA A 180 25.33 -27.33 4.02
C ALA A 180 25.13 -26.40 2.82
N THR A 181 24.73 -26.94 1.66
CA THR A 181 24.40 -26.13 0.47
C THR A 181 23.15 -25.29 0.67
N VAL A 182 22.10 -25.88 1.24
CA VAL A 182 20.87 -25.18 1.60
C VAL A 182 21.16 -24.04 2.58
N LEU A 183 21.94 -24.30 3.63
CA LEU A 183 22.31 -23.30 4.62
C LEU A 183 23.19 -22.19 4.02
N HIS A 184 24.07 -22.53 3.08
CA HIS A 184 24.89 -21.53 2.38
C HIS A 184 24.02 -20.61 1.52
N PHE A 185 23.08 -21.17 0.75
CA PHE A 185 22.10 -20.40 -0.02
C PHE A 185 21.24 -19.52 0.90
N ALA A 186 20.73 -20.07 2.01
CA ALA A 186 19.91 -19.36 2.98
C ALA A 186 20.65 -18.17 3.59
N ASN A 187 21.93 -18.36 3.97
CA ASN A 187 22.74 -17.28 4.53
C ASN A 187 23.01 -16.17 3.53
N LEU A 188 23.40 -16.52 2.29
CA LEU A 188 23.64 -15.50 1.28
C LEU A 188 22.35 -14.75 0.93
N PHE A 189 21.24 -15.47 0.82
CA PHE A 189 19.94 -14.85 0.59
C PHE A 189 19.57 -13.90 1.72
N ALA A 190 19.70 -14.34 2.98
CA ALA A 190 19.46 -13.50 4.14
C ALA A 190 20.40 -12.28 4.19
N ASP A 191 21.70 -12.42 3.86
CA ASP A 191 22.64 -11.29 3.77
C ASP A 191 22.23 -10.25 2.74
N CYS A 192 21.67 -10.69 1.62
CA CYS A 192 21.24 -9.81 0.55
C CYS A 192 19.92 -9.09 0.84
N VAL A 193 18.99 -9.75 1.55
CA VAL A 193 17.62 -9.26 1.71
C VAL A 193 17.31 -8.69 3.09
N ALA A 194 18.15 -8.98 4.10
CA ALA A 194 17.76 -8.72 5.48
C ALA A 194 17.67 -7.23 5.84
N GLU A 195 18.68 -6.43 5.51
CA GLU A 195 18.65 -4.99 5.79
C GLU A 195 17.54 -4.26 5.02
N PRO A 196 17.34 -4.49 3.70
CA PRO A 196 16.21 -3.92 2.97
C PRO A 196 14.84 -4.30 3.56
N LEU A 197 14.67 -5.57 3.97
CA LEU A 197 13.44 -6.03 4.63
C LEU A 197 13.25 -5.39 6.00
N LYS A 198 14.30 -5.25 6.82
CA LYS A 198 14.16 -4.52 8.09
C LYS A 198 13.76 -3.07 7.86
N ALA A 199 14.34 -2.39 6.88
CA ALA A 199 13.98 -1.01 6.58
C ALA A 199 12.52 -0.88 6.13
N SER A 200 12.00 -1.84 5.36
CA SER A 200 10.59 -1.84 4.94
C SER A 200 9.61 -2.25 6.06
N MET A 201 10.07 -3.06 7.03
CA MET A 201 9.22 -3.66 8.06
C MET A 201 9.29 -2.99 9.43
N ALA A 202 10.42 -2.38 9.80
CA ALA A 202 10.62 -1.66 11.06
C ALA A 202 9.72 -0.41 11.21
N VAL A 203 8.98 -0.06 10.16
CA VAL A 203 8.21 1.18 10.05
C VAL A 203 6.69 0.94 10.19
N GLY A 204 6.24 -0.31 10.24
CA GLY A 204 4.83 -0.65 10.45
C GLY A 204 4.69 -1.95 11.22
N GLY A 205 4.35 -1.85 12.51
CA GLY A 205 3.98 -3.02 13.30
C GLY A 205 2.78 -3.72 12.68
N GLY A 206 3.01 -4.86 12.02
CA GLY A 206 2.01 -5.85 11.60
C GLY A 206 1.04 -5.40 10.51
N ALA A 207 1.15 -6.01 9.33
CA ALA A 207 0.44 -5.73 8.07
C ALA A 207 0.83 -4.39 7.40
N GLY A 208 1.64 -4.47 6.33
CA GLY A 208 1.98 -3.33 5.49
C GLY A 208 0.75 -2.70 4.84
N ASP A 209 0.87 -1.44 4.42
CA ASP A 209 -0.19 -0.69 3.72
C ASP A 209 -0.58 -1.36 2.39
N PHE A 210 0.39 -2.05 1.78
CA PHE A 210 0.29 -2.80 0.53
C PHE A 210 1.48 -3.76 0.44
N THR A 211 1.53 -4.56 -0.63
CA THR A 211 2.66 -5.45 -0.90
C THR A 211 3.48 -4.98 -2.10
N VAL A 212 4.79 -5.20 -2.03
CA VAL A 212 5.77 -4.90 -3.08
C VAL A 212 6.53 -6.17 -3.43
N PRO A 213 6.88 -6.46 -4.69
CA PRO A 213 7.82 -7.53 -5.00
C PRO A 213 9.14 -7.36 -4.25
N LEU A 214 9.65 -8.43 -3.63
CA LEU A 214 10.88 -8.38 -2.83
C LEU A 214 12.05 -7.75 -3.60
N ILE A 215 12.22 -8.11 -4.87
CA ILE A 215 13.31 -7.61 -5.72
C ILE A 215 13.33 -6.09 -5.86
N ASP A 216 12.17 -5.43 -5.83
CA ASP A 216 12.03 -3.99 -6.01
C ASP A 216 12.34 -3.20 -4.74
N LEU A 217 12.34 -3.86 -3.57
CA LEU A 217 12.81 -3.28 -2.31
C LEU A 217 14.34 -3.33 -2.16
N LEU A 218 15.04 -4.09 -3.01
CA LEU A 218 16.49 -4.22 -2.92
C LEU A 218 17.17 -3.00 -3.56
N PRO A 219 18.07 -2.29 -2.84
CA PRO A 219 18.73 -1.07 -3.34
C PRO A 219 19.39 -1.24 -4.71
N ASP A 220 19.89 -2.43 -5.00
CA ASP A 220 20.41 -2.84 -6.30
C ASP A 220 19.94 -4.26 -6.61
N GLY A 221 18.65 -4.38 -6.99
CA GLY A 221 18.01 -5.67 -7.26
C GLY A 221 18.74 -6.50 -8.33
N LYS A 222 19.27 -5.87 -9.38
CA LYS A 222 20.00 -6.55 -10.46
C LYS A 222 21.34 -7.12 -9.98
N ARG A 223 22.12 -6.34 -9.23
CA ARG A 223 23.36 -6.82 -8.62
C ARG A 223 23.09 -7.86 -7.54
N THR A 224 22.00 -7.72 -6.81
CA THR A 224 21.57 -8.70 -5.80
C THR A 224 21.21 -10.04 -6.45
N LEU A 225 20.46 -10.02 -7.55
CA LEU A 225 20.19 -11.19 -8.38
C LEU A 225 21.50 -11.84 -8.84
N ALA A 226 22.42 -11.08 -9.43
CA ALA A 226 23.72 -11.59 -9.88
C ALA A 226 24.52 -12.22 -8.71
N ARG A 227 24.56 -11.54 -7.55
CA ARG A 227 25.24 -12.03 -6.34
C ARG A 227 24.61 -13.32 -5.83
N MET A 228 23.28 -13.41 -5.77
CA MET A 228 22.59 -14.63 -5.33
C MET A 228 22.91 -15.83 -6.21
N MET A 229 23.06 -15.62 -7.52
CA MET A 229 23.37 -16.70 -8.45
C MET A 229 24.79 -17.27 -8.28
N THR A 230 25.70 -16.55 -7.63
CA THR A 230 27.09 -17.03 -7.41
C THR A 230 27.14 -18.36 -6.65
N VAL A 231 26.19 -18.63 -5.73
CA VAL A 231 26.10 -19.90 -4.98
C VAL A 231 25.89 -21.09 -5.93
N LEU A 232 25.12 -20.91 -6.99
CA LEU A 232 24.89 -21.97 -7.99
C LEU A 232 26.21 -22.39 -8.64
N PHE A 233 27.20 -21.50 -8.67
CA PHE A 233 28.49 -21.69 -9.31
C PHE A 233 29.63 -21.91 -8.32
N ASP A 234 29.39 -22.04 -7.02
CA ASP A 234 30.45 -22.42 -6.08
C ASP A 234 31.05 -23.77 -6.47
N ARG A 235 32.37 -23.92 -6.34
CA ARG A 235 33.08 -25.14 -6.74
C ARG A 235 32.55 -26.37 -6.01
N LYS A 236 32.30 -26.28 -4.70
CA LYS A 236 31.77 -27.40 -3.91
C LYS A 236 30.34 -27.76 -4.33
N VAL A 237 29.51 -26.74 -4.58
CA VAL A 237 28.13 -26.93 -5.07
C VAL A 237 28.12 -27.60 -6.45
N ARG A 238 29.06 -27.26 -7.32
CA ARG A 238 29.25 -27.92 -8.63
C ARG A 238 29.75 -29.36 -8.49
N ASP A 239 30.76 -29.57 -7.65
CA ASP A 239 31.35 -30.90 -7.40
C ASP A 239 30.31 -31.86 -6.78
N TRP A 240 29.37 -31.32 -5.99
CA TRP A 240 28.22 -32.06 -5.46
C TRP A 240 27.05 -32.14 -6.44
N HIS A 241 27.12 -31.55 -7.64
CA HIS A 241 26.01 -31.54 -8.60
C HIS A 241 24.69 -30.94 -8.07
N HIS A 242 24.73 -30.14 -7.01
CA HIS A 242 23.55 -29.44 -6.49
C HIS A 242 23.12 -28.32 -7.44
N PHE A 243 21.80 -28.06 -7.50
CA PHE A 243 21.16 -27.06 -8.37
C PHE A 243 21.50 -27.22 -9.86
N SER A 244 21.77 -28.45 -10.31
CA SER A 244 22.19 -28.68 -11.69
C SER A 244 21.13 -28.22 -12.71
N THR A 245 19.85 -28.49 -12.43
CA THR A 245 18.74 -28.10 -13.31
C THR A 245 18.56 -26.59 -13.30
N VAL A 246 18.53 -25.97 -12.11
CA VAL A 246 18.43 -24.51 -11.98
C VAL A 246 19.60 -23.80 -12.66
N ARG A 247 20.83 -24.30 -12.51
CA ARG A 247 22.04 -23.72 -13.12
C ARG A 247 21.97 -23.76 -14.65
N THR A 248 21.64 -24.92 -15.23
CA THR A 248 21.55 -25.05 -16.69
C THR A 248 20.44 -24.17 -17.27
N THR A 249 19.28 -24.11 -16.60
CA THR A 249 18.19 -23.21 -17.03
C THR A 249 18.60 -21.74 -16.95
N TYR A 250 19.27 -21.32 -15.87
CA TYR A 250 19.81 -19.97 -15.73
C TYR A 250 20.84 -19.64 -16.82
N GLU A 251 21.78 -20.53 -17.12
CA GLU A 251 22.77 -20.32 -18.19
C GLU A 251 22.09 -20.17 -19.56
N SER A 252 21.11 -21.02 -19.88
CA SER A 252 20.34 -20.92 -21.13
C SER A 252 19.54 -19.61 -21.23
N ASN A 253 18.93 -19.18 -20.13
CA ASN A 253 18.24 -17.89 -20.05
C ASN A 253 19.21 -16.71 -20.22
N ARG A 254 20.39 -16.80 -19.59
CA ARG A 254 21.45 -15.79 -19.70
C ARG A 254 21.97 -15.65 -21.14
N GLU A 255 22.16 -16.77 -21.85
CA GLU A 255 22.47 -16.76 -23.27
C GLU A 255 21.36 -16.13 -24.11
N ARG A 256 20.09 -16.46 -23.84
CA ARG A 256 18.94 -15.87 -24.54
C ARG A 256 18.87 -14.35 -24.36
N ALA A 257 19.04 -13.87 -23.12
CA ALA A 257 19.09 -12.44 -22.80
C ALA A 257 20.26 -11.75 -23.54
N SER A 258 21.43 -12.39 -23.54
CA SER A 258 22.62 -11.89 -24.26
C SER A 258 22.40 -11.79 -25.76
N ASN A 259 21.84 -12.83 -26.39
CA ASN A 259 21.54 -12.86 -27.83
C ASN A 259 20.52 -11.81 -28.26
N THR A 260 19.66 -11.38 -27.33
CA THR A 260 18.64 -10.35 -27.59
C THR A 260 19.22 -8.94 -27.46
N ALA A 261 20.16 -8.74 -26.54
CA ALA A 261 20.63 -7.41 -26.15
C ALA A 261 22.01 -7.01 -26.74
N LEU A 262 22.89 -7.97 -27.03
CA LEU A 262 24.26 -7.71 -27.48
C LEU A 262 24.38 -7.71 -29.01
N ARG A 263 25.38 -6.99 -29.53
CA ARG A 263 25.69 -7.02 -30.96
C ARG A 263 26.41 -8.32 -31.31
N LEU A 264 26.26 -8.76 -32.56
CA LEU A 264 26.92 -9.96 -33.12
C LEU A 264 28.43 -10.02 -32.85
N ARG A 265 29.11 -8.87 -32.84
CA ARG A 265 30.55 -8.78 -32.54
C ARG A 265 30.87 -9.19 -31.10
N ASP A 266 30.06 -8.79 -30.13
CA ASP A 266 30.30 -9.05 -28.71
C ASP A 266 30.00 -10.52 -28.38
N LEU A 267 28.94 -11.07 -28.99
CA LEU A 267 28.63 -12.50 -28.94
C LEU A 267 29.76 -13.36 -29.54
N ALA A 268 30.38 -12.92 -30.64
CA ALA A 268 31.52 -13.60 -31.25
C ALA A 268 32.78 -13.60 -30.37
N LEU A 269 32.88 -12.69 -29.41
CA LEU A 269 33.93 -12.65 -28.39
C LEU A 269 33.58 -13.46 -27.13
N GLY A 270 32.43 -14.14 -27.12
CA GLY A 270 31.95 -14.92 -25.98
C GLY A 270 31.45 -14.06 -24.82
N VAL A 271 31.12 -12.79 -25.05
CA VAL A 271 30.56 -11.91 -24.03
C VAL A 271 29.15 -12.37 -23.68
N VAL A 272 28.90 -12.57 -22.40
CA VAL A 272 27.59 -12.91 -21.85
C VAL A 272 27.13 -11.75 -20.98
N LEU A 273 25.87 -11.36 -21.14
CA LEU A 273 25.26 -10.27 -20.38
C LEU A 273 24.89 -10.78 -18.98
N ASP A 274 25.52 -10.22 -17.96
CA ASP A 274 25.15 -10.48 -16.57
C ASP A 274 23.93 -9.63 -16.15
N PRO A 275 23.17 -10.08 -15.13
CA PRO A 275 21.98 -9.35 -14.68
C PRO A 275 22.24 -7.89 -14.33
N GLU A 276 23.41 -7.55 -13.78
CA GLU A 276 23.80 -6.17 -13.44
C GLU A 276 23.86 -5.25 -14.67
N ALA A 277 24.29 -5.79 -15.82
CA ALA A 277 24.40 -5.07 -17.09
C ALA A 277 23.10 -5.10 -17.91
N PHE A 278 22.04 -5.76 -17.42
CA PHE A 278 20.74 -5.81 -18.10
C PHE A 278 20.11 -4.42 -18.17
N SER A 279 19.62 -4.02 -19.34
CA SER A 279 19.07 -2.68 -19.58
C SER A 279 17.69 -2.45 -18.93
N GLY A 280 16.93 -3.52 -18.67
CA GLY A 280 15.61 -3.44 -18.05
C GLY A 280 15.64 -3.29 -16.52
N THR A 281 14.45 -3.35 -15.93
CA THR A 281 14.21 -3.28 -14.48
C THR A 281 14.74 -4.54 -13.76
N ALA A 282 14.82 -4.49 -12.42
CA ALA A 282 15.21 -5.65 -11.64
C ALA A 282 14.19 -6.80 -11.77
N ARG A 283 12.89 -6.46 -11.89
CA ARG A 283 11.81 -7.41 -12.15
C ARG A 283 11.95 -8.08 -13.51
N GLU A 284 12.16 -7.30 -14.57
CA GLU A 284 12.41 -7.83 -15.92
C GLU A 284 13.68 -8.68 -15.96
N ALA A 285 14.72 -8.34 -15.20
CA ALA A 285 15.89 -9.18 -15.06
C ALA A 285 15.56 -10.51 -14.38
N VAL A 286 14.77 -10.51 -13.30
CA VAL A 286 14.30 -11.76 -12.68
C VAL A 286 13.53 -12.62 -13.68
N ASP A 287 12.64 -12.03 -14.48
CA ASP A 287 11.93 -12.76 -15.53
C ASP A 287 12.86 -13.29 -16.63
N ALA A 288 13.78 -12.46 -17.11
CA ALA A 288 14.70 -12.81 -18.19
C ALA A 288 15.66 -13.92 -17.80
N TYR A 289 16.22 -13.88 -16.58
CA TYR A 289 17.28 -14.81 -16.15
C TYR A 289 16.74 -16.00 -15.35
N LEU A 290 15.63 -15.88 -14.63
CA LEU A 290 15.07 -16.93 -13.77
C LEU A 290 13.79 -17.58 -14.32
N ALA A 291 13.37 -17.28 -15.55
CA ALA A 291 12.26 -17.97 -16.21
C ALA A 291 12.38 -19.49 -16.08
N ASN A 292 11.28 -20.16 -15.74
CA ASN A 292 11.20 -21.61 -15.51
C ASN A 292 12.14 -22.13 -14.41
N THR A 293 12.47 -21.29 -13.43
CA THR A 293 13.13 -21.71 -12.20
C THR A 293 12.24 -21.41 -10.98
N PRO A 294 12.30 -22.21 -9.92
CA PRO A 294 11.59 -21.92 -8.67
C PRO A 294 12.08 -20.63 -7.99
N LEU A 295 13.33 -20.19 -8.26
CA LEU A 295 13.91 -18.97 -7.72
C LEU A 295 13.21 -17.69 -8.21
N ARG A 296 12.53 -17.74 -9.36
CA ARG A 296 11.72 -16.63 -9.85
C ARG A 296 10.61 -16.24 -8.88
N ALA A 297 9.87 -17.23 -8.38
CA ALA A 297 8.76 -16.98 -7.44
C ALA A 297 9.25 -16.41 -6.10
N LEU A 298 10.47 -16.76 -5.69
CA LEU A 298 11.11 -16.23 -4.48
C LEU A 298 11.33 -14.72 -4.56
N LEU A 299 11.97 -14.25 -5.64
CA LEU A 299 12.33 -12.83 -5.79
C LEU A 299 11.14 -11.94 -6.18
N LEU A 300 10.12 -12.52 -6.81
CA LEU A 300 8.86 -11.82 -7.11
C LEU A 300 7.83 -11.93 -5.98
N SER A 301 8.19 -12.55 -4.85
CA SER A 301 7.27 -12.70 -3.72
C SER A 301 6.85 -11.33 -3.19
N ALA A 302 5.55 -11.16 -2.98
CA ALA A 302 4.97 -9.93 -2.49
C ALA A 302 5.22 -9.82 -0.98
N VAL A 303 5.99 -8.81 -0.58
CA VAL A 303 6.33 -8.53 0.83
C VAL A 303 5.59 -7.29 1.32
N PRO A 304 5.11 -7.27 2.58
CA PRO A 304 4.44 -6.11 3.13
C PRO A 304 5.37 -4.88 3.15
N PHE A 305 4.83 -3.72 2.77
CA PHE A 305 5.52 -2.44 2.83
C PHE A 305 4.61 -1.40 3.47
N ALA A 306 5.16 -0.61 4.39
CA ALA A 306 4.46 0.50 5.02
C ALA A 306 5.17 1.81 4.70
N VAL A 307 4.39 2.84 4.35
CA VAL A 307 4.96 4.16 4.11
C VAL A 307 5.32 4.79 5.47
N PRO A 308 6.55 5.30 5.66
CA PRO A 308 6.91 5.94 6.91
C PRO A 308 5.98 7.09 7.29
N LEU A 309 5.54 7.11 8.55
CA LEU A 309 4.63 8.16 9.05
C LEU A 309 5.18 9.57 8.77
N ALA A 310 6.48 9.78 8.98
CA ALA A 310 7.14 11.04 8.67
C ALA A 310 6.95 11.46 7.20
N LYS A 311 7.04 10.50 6.27
CA LYS A 311 6.83 10.71 4.82
C LYS A 311 5.38 11.04 4.50
N ARG A 312 4.42 10.50 5.25
CA ARG A 312 2.98 10.81 5.06
C ARG A 312 2.64 12.27 5.34
N PHE A 313 3.43 12.99 6.14
CA PHE A 313 3.28 14.44 6.32
C PHE A 313 3.92 15.26 5.19
N GLU A 314 4.72 14.65 4.33
CA GLU A 314 5.41 15.33 3.20
C GLU A 314 4.58 15.29 1.90
N GLY A 315 3.28 14.98 2.02
CA GLY A 315 2.31 14.97 0.95
C GLY A 315 2.28 13.65 0.15
N HIS A 316 1.10 13.36 -0.38
CA HIS A 316 0.83 12.17 -1.17
C HIS A 316 -0.04 12.53 -2.38
N LEU A 317 0.40 12.14 -3.58
CA LEU A 317 -0.35 12.25 -4.82
C LEU A 317 -0.71 10.85 -5.36
N ILE A 318 -1.99 10.63 -5.68
CA ILE A 318 -2.48 9.45 -6.37
C ILE A 318 -3.11 9.90 -7.69
N VAL A 319 -2.52 9.49 -8.81
CA VAL A 319 -3.08 9.73 -10.15
C VAL A 319 -3.44 8.40 -10.79
N ALA A 320 -4.73 8.18 -11.02
CA ALA A 320 -5.20 6.96 -11.65
C ALA A 320 -6.57 7.18 -12.32
N ARG A 321 -6.68 6.78 -13.60
CA ARG A 321 -7.94 6.89 -14.34
C ARG A 321 -9.08 6.13 -13.65
N GLN A 322 -10.31 6.48 -14.02
CA GLN A 322 -11.50 5.79 -13.53
C GLN A 322 -11.41 4.27 -13.78
N GLY A 323 -11.75 3.49 -12.76
CA GLY A 323 -11.70 2.03 -12.80
C GLY A 323 -10.35 1.40 -12.47
N SER A 324 -9.24 2.16 -12.39
CA SER A 324 -7.89 1.60 -12.11
C SER A 324 -7.65 1.17 -10.66
N GLY A 325 -8.60 1.39 -9.75
CA GLY A 325 -8.48 1.01 -8.33
C GLY A 325 -8.19 2.18 -7.38
N LYS A 326 -8.29 3.44 -7.84
CA LYS A 326 -8.07 4.66 -7.02
C LYS A 326 -8.87 4.64 -5.71
N THR A 327 -10.17 4.39 -5.79
CA THR A 327 -11.06 4.33 -4.62
C THR A 327 -10.66 3.20 -3.67
N ASN A 328 -10.29 2.02 -4.20
CA ASN A 328 -9.79 0.91 -3.37
C ASN A 328 -8.50 1.29 -2.62
N ALA A 329 -7.57 1.95 -3.30
CA ALA A 329 -6.33 2.43 -2.68
C ALA A 329 -6.61 3.46 -1.57
N LEU A 330 -7.47 4.45 -1.83
CA LEU A 330 -7.91 5.42 -0.82
C LEU A 330 -8.57 4.76 0.38
N GLU A 331 -9.50 3.83 0.14
CA GLU A 331 -10.19 3.10 1.21
C GLU A 331 -9.24 2.26 2.06
N CYS A 332 -8.24 1.60 1.47
CA CYS A 332 -7.21 0.88 2.23
C CYS A 332 -6.41 1.81 3.15
N LEU A 333 -5.97 2.96 2.63
CA LEU A 333 -5.24 3.95 3.41
C LEU A 333 -6.12 4.53 4.53
N ILE A 334 -7.37 4.85 4.22
CA ILE A 334 -8.33 5.39 5.20
C ILE A 334 -8.66 4.35 6.26
N ALA A 335 -8.83 3.07 5.91
CA ALA A 335 -9.12 2.01 6.86
C ALA A 335 -8.05 1.90 7.95
N LYS A 336 -6.76 1.98 7.56
CA LYS A 336 -5.66 2.02 8.52
C LYS A 336 -5.70 3.26 9.41
N ASP A 337 -5.97 4.43 8.83
CA ASP A 337 -6.07 5.65 9.63
C ASP A 337 -7.30 5.66 10.55
N LEU A 338 -8.37 4.96 10.19
CA LEU A 338 -9.53 4.76 11.08
C LEU A 338 -9.14 3.94 12.32
N GLU A 339 -8.20 3.00 12.23
CA GLU A 339 -7.68 2.28 13.40
C GLU A 339 -6.90 3.23 14.33
N GLU A 340 -6.08 4.11 13.77
CA GLU A 340 -5.38 5.15 14.52
C GLU A 340 -6.35 6.15 15.18
N VAL A 341 -7.41 6.52 14.46
CA VAL A 341 -8.49 7.35 15.02
C VAL A 341 -9.20 6.61 16.14
N ALA A 342 -9.56 5.33 15.98
CA ALA A 342 -10.18 4.52 17.02
C ALA A 342 -9.32 4.47 18.28
N ALA A 343 -7.99 4.31 18.11
CA ALA A 343 -7.01 4.34 19.19
C ALA A 343 -6.73 5.74 19.77
N GLY A 344 -7.28 6.80 19.20
CA GLY A 344 -7.11 8.17 19.68
C GLY A 344 -5.75 8.79 19.32
N ARG A 345 -5.08 8.28 18.29
CA ARG A 345 -3.73 8.68 17.87
C ARG A 345 -3.69 9.50 16.58
N ALA A 346 -4.82 9.62 15.88
CA ALA A 346 -4.93 10.46 14.70
C ALA A 346 -6.35 11.05 14.55
N SER A 347 -6.46 12.07 13.70
CA SER A 347 -7.72 12.55 13.11
C SER A 347 -7.66 12.40 11.59
N ILE A 348 -8.81 12.21 10.95
CA ILE A 348 -8.90 12.21 9.49
C ILE A 348 -9.95 13.18 8.99
N VAL A 349 -9.69 13.73 7.80
CA VAL A 349 -10.64 14.51 7.03
C VAL A 349 -10.74 13.88 5.65
N VAL A 350 -11.95 13.64 5.16
CA VAL A 350 -12.20 13.09 3.82
C VAL A 350 -13.14 14.02 3.09
N MET A 351 -12.71 14.53 1.95
CA MET A 351 -13.50 15.36 1.04
C MET A 351 -13.75 14.59 -0.25
N ASP A 352 -15.00 14.60 -0.72
CA ASP A 352 -15.44 13.92 -1.94
C ASP A 352 -16.59 14.70 -2.58
N SER A 353 -16.57 14.80 -3.90
CA SER A 353 -17.56 15.47 -4.74
C SER A 353 -18.54 14.51 -5.42
N GLN A 354 -18.49 13.20 -5.17
CA GLN A 354 -19.31 12.19 -5.86
C GLN A 354 -20.64 11.84 -5.16
N GLY A 355 -20.83 12.26 -3.91
CA GLY A 355 -22.11 12.15 -3.20
C GLY A 355 -22.23 10.93 -2.28
N LEU A 356 -23.45 10.42 -2.11
CA LEU A 356 -23.81 9.43 -1.06
C LEU A 356 -24.27 8.06 -1.59
N ALA A 357 -24.03 7.75 -2.86
CA ALA A 357 -24.33 6.42 -3.34
C ALA A 357 -23.49 5.36 -2.59
N SER A 358 -23.99 4.14 -2.46
CA SER A 358 -23.34 3.11 -1.62
C SER A 358 -21.95 2.68 -2.11
N ASP A 359 -21.59 3.05 -3.33
CA ASP A 359 -20.31 2.82 -3.98
C ASP A 359 -19.36 4.03 -3.93
N THR A 360 -19.81 5.19 -3.45
CA THR A 360 -18.94 6.37 -3.25
C THR A 360 -18.17 6.28 -1.94
N LEU A 361 -17.04 6.97 -1.87
CA LEU A 361 -16.14 6.94 -0.72
C LEU A 361 -16.85 7.45 0.55
N ILE A 362 -17.48 8.63 0.48
CA ILE A 362 -18.22 9.17 1.63
C ILE A 362 -19.46 8.33 1.95
N GLY A 363 -20.18 7.80 0.94
CA GLY A 363 -21.34 6.95 1.17
C GLY A 363 -21.00 5.71 2.00
N ARG A 364 -19.88 5.05 1.67
CA ARG A 364 -19.36 3.90 2.44
C ARG A 364 -18.92 4.28 3.85
N LEU A 365 -18.13 5.35 3.99
CA LEU A 365 -17.60 5.79 5.29
C LEU A 365 -18.72 6.26 6.23
N ALA A 366 -19.61 7.12 5.76
CA ALA A 366 -20.64 7.75 6.58
C ALA A 366 -21.66 6.74 7.14
N THR A 367 -21.82 5.59 6.45
CA THR A 367 -22.74 4.51 6.83
C THR A 367 -22.08 3.37 7.61
N LEU A 368 -20.79 3.46 7.94
CA LEU A 368 -20.13 2.42 8.74
C LEU A 368 -20.83 2.23 10.11
N GLU A 369 -21.07 0.97 10.47
CA GLU A 369 -21.63 0.60 11.77
C GLU A 369 -20.68 0.93 12.93
N ALA A 370 -19.37 1.02 12.65
CA ALA A 370 -18.35 1.36 13.66
C ALA A 370 -18.56 2.71 14.36
N PHE A 371 -19.34 3.64 13.77
CA PHE A 371 -19.71 4.92 14.38
C PHE A 371 -20.95 4.83 15.29
N SER A 372 -21.71 3.74 15.24
CA SER A 372 -22.89 3.51 16.08
C SER A 372 -22.50 3.27 17.54
N PRO A 373 -23.44 3.44 18.50
CA PRO A 373 -23.19 3.11 19.91
C PRO A 373 -22.58 1.71 20.08
N GLY A 374 -21.48 1.63 20.85
CA GLY A 374 -20.72 0.39 21.06
C GLY A 374 -19.67 0.08 19.99
N GLY A 375 -19.63 0.81 18.87
CA GLY A 375 -18.59 0.69 17.85
C GLY A 375 -17.28 1.41 18.23
N ALA A 376 -16.16 0.97 17.64
CA ALA A 376 -14.82 1.52 17.94
C ALA A 376 -14.64 3.01 17.60
N LEU A 377 -15.48 3.55 16.71
CA LEU A 377 -15.48 4.95 16.29
C LEU A 377 -16.67 5.73 16.84
N HIS A 378 -17.39 5.19 17.82
CA HIS A 378 -18.56 5.84 18.39
C HIS A 378 -18.26 7.27 18.86
N GLY A 379 -19.09 8.23 18.46
CA GLY A 379 -18.92 9.65 18.81
C GLY A 379 -17.77 10.39 18.10
N LYS A 380 -17.07 9.73 17.17
CA LYS A 380 -15.93 10.32 16.44
C LYS A 380 -16.30 10.92 15.07
N LEU A 381 -17.49 10.63 14.55
CA LEU A 381 -17.92 11.17 13.25
C LEU A 381 -18.34 12.64 13.34
N ILE A 382 -17.90 13.41 12.36
CA ILE A 382 -18.43 14.72 11.97
C ILE A 382 -18.77 14.64 10.50
N TYR A 383 -20.02 14.92 10.14
CA TYR A 383 -20.47 14.89 8.76
C TYR A 383 -20.95 16.28 8.34
N LEU A 384 -20.29 16.85 7.32
CA LEU A 384 -20.51 18.20 6.83
C LEU A 384 -20.99 18.14 5.38
N GLU A 385 -22.10 18.81 5.09
CA GLU A 385 -22.61 19.01 3.74
C GLU A 385 -23.34 20.36 3.67
N PRO A 386 -23.39 21.02 2.50
CA PRO A 386 -24.26 22.16 2.32
C PRO A 386 -25.72 21.71 2.25
N ASP A 387 -26.57 22.29 3.09
CA ASP A 387 -28.00 22.01 3.14
C ASP A 387 -28.78 23.32 3.32
N ILE A 388 -29.82 23.51 2.50
CA ILE A 388 -30.61 24.73 2.49
C ILE A 388 -31.51 24.87 3.73
N GLU A 389 -32.04 23.76 4.25
CA GLU A 389 -32.91 23.72 5.43
C GLU A 389 -32.09 23.69 6.72
N PHE A 390 -30.91 23.08 6.68
CA PHE A 390 -29.97 23.00 7.80
C PHE A 390 -28.60 23.56 7.40
N PRO A 391 -28.50 24.87 7.11
CA PRO A 391 -27.23 25.52 6.79
C PRO A 391 -26.22 25.34 7.92
N LEU A 392 -24.99 24.97 7.55
CA LEU A 392 -23.86 24.96 8.49
C LEU A 392 -23.70 26.35 9.12
N ALA A 393 -23.54 26.38 10.44
CA ALA A 393 -23.43 27.63 11.18
C ALA A 393 -22.00 28.17 11.13
N LEU A 394 -21.72 28.99 10.11
CA LEU A 394 -20.39 29.51 9.79
C LEU A 394 -20.40 31.04 9.69
N ASN A 395 -20.05 31.73 10.76
CA ASN A 395 -19.79 33.16 10.75
C ASN A 395 -18.28 33.45 10.78
N ILE A 396 -17.75 33.94 9.68
CA ILE A 396 -16.32 34.26 9.56
C ILE A 396 -15.86 35.44 10.43
N PHE A 397 -16.80 36.25 10.94
CA PHE A 397 -16.51 37.34 11.87
C PHE A 397 -16.72 36.92 13.33
N ASP A 398 -17.26 35.74 13.61
CA ASP A 398 -17.39 35.17 14.96
C ASP A 398 -16.07 34.52 15.44
N ILE A 399 -14.99 35.30 15.39
CA ILE A 399 -13.63 34.89 15.81
C ILE A 399 -13.22 35.75 16.99
N GLY A 400 -13.08 35.16 18.17
CA GLY A 400 -12.56 35.85 19.37
C GLY A 400 -13.45 36.95 19.95
N MET A 401 -14.60 37.25 19.34
CA MET A 401 -15.52 38.32 19.76
C MET A 401 -15.97 38.22 21.22
N HIS A 402 -16.13 37.00 21.76
CA HIS A 402 -16.58 36.79 23.16
C HIS A 402 -15.51 36.98 24.21
N GLN A 403 -14.24 37.07 23.80
CA GLN A 403 -13.10 37.12 24.71
C GLN A 403 -12.47 38.52 24.79
N MET A 404 -12.79 39.41 23.83
CA MET A 404 -12.28 40.79 23.73
C MET A 404 -12.32 41.59 25.05
N GLY A 405 -13.37 41.43 25.85
CA GLY A 405 -13.56 42.17 27.11
C GLY A 405 -12.52 41.88 28.20
N ARG A 406 -11.75 40.78 28.12
CA ARG A 406 -10.81 40.31 29.16
C ARG A 406 -9.34 40.27 28.72
N LEU A 407 -9.02 40.76 27.52
CA LEU A 407 -7.70 40.60 26.90
C LEU A 407 -6.83 41.86 27.01
N THR A 408 -5.52 41.64 27.10
CA THR A 408 -4.48 42.69 27.02
C THR A 408 -4.44 43.32 25.62
N ALA A 409 -3.81 44.48 25.48
CA ALA A 409 -3.67 45.16 24.18
C ALA A 409 -2.97 44.26 23.13
N ALA A 410 -1.88 43.60 23.51
CA ALA A 410 -1.15 42.68 22.62
C ALA A 410 -2.02 41.51 22.14
N GLN A 411 -2.77 40.88 23.06
CA GLN A 411 -3.68 39.78 22.70
C GLN A 411 -4.82 40.24 21.78
N ARG A 412 -5.30 41.49 21.93
CA ARG A 412 -6.31 42.04 21.02
C ARG A 412 -5.73 42.24 19.62
N GLU A 413 -4.51 42.75 19.52
CA GLU A 413 -3.81 42.93 18.25
C GLU A 413 -3.58 41.59 17.55
N ASP A 414 -3.16 40.55 18.29
CA ASP A 414 -2.99 39.19 17.76
C ASP A 414 -4.29 38.60 17.22
N ILE A 415 -5.42 38.80 17.93
CA ILE A 415 -6.75 38.35 17.47
C ILE A 415 -7.18 39.10 16.22
N VAL A 416 -7.00 40.42 16.18
CA VAL A 416 -7.38 41.24 15.02
C VAL A 416 -6.55 40.84 13.80
N SER A 417 -5.24 40.68 13.96
CA SER A 417 -4.34 40.24 12.90
C SER A 417 -4.73 38.85 12.38
N SER A 418 -4.99 37.91 13.30
CA SER A 418 -5.46 36.57 12.96
C SER A 418 -6.82 36.59 12.27
N ALA A 419 -7.74 37.46 12.69
CA ALA A 419 -9.06 37.61 12.08
C ALA A 419 -8.97 38.18 10.66
N ILE A 420 -8.10 39.17 10.43
CA ILE A 420 -7.84 39.72 9.08
C ILE A 420 -7.34 38.61 8.17
N GLU A 421 -6.33 37.86 8.60
CA GLU A 421 -5.78 36.77 7.80
C GLU A 421 -6.83 35.70 7.53
N VAL A 422 -7.65 35.32 8.51
CA VAL A 422 -8.72 34.34 8.32
C VAL A 422 -9.77 34.84 7.34
N VAL A 423 -10.17 36.10 7.46
CA VAL A 423 -11.11 36.75 6.54
C VAL A 423 -10.52 36.76 5.14
N GLU A 424 -9.30 37.25 4.94
CA GLU A 424 -8.62 37.23 3.64
C GLU A 424 -8.57 35.81 3.07
N PHE A 425 -8.22 34.84 3.91
CA PHE A 425 -8.11 33.45 3.53
C PHE A 425 -9.42 32.84 3.03
N LEU A 426 -10.48 33.01 3.81
CA LEU A 426 -11.82 32.51 3.52
C LEU A 426 -12.44 33.23 2.33
N PHE A 427 -12.26 34.55 2.22
CA PHE A 427 -12.75 35.34 1.09
C PHE A 427 -12.06 34.95 -0.21
N THR A 428 -10.75 34.71 -0.19
CA THR A 428 -10.04 34.26 -1.40
C THR A 428 -10.56 32.86 -1.82
N GLY A 429 -10.86 31.98 -0.86
CA GLY A 429 -11.48 30.68 -1.14
C GLY A 429 -12.91 30.79 -1.70
N LEU A 430 -13.71 31.72 -1.17
CA LEU A 430 -15.10 31.94 -1.56
C LEU A 430 -15.24 32.69 -2.90
N LEU A 431 -14.43 33.72 -3.12
CA LEU A 431 -14.50 34.62 -4.27
C LEU A 431 -13.69 34.15 -5.47
N GLY A 432 -12.70 33.29 -5.25
CA GLY A 432 -11.80 32.77 -6.28
C GLY A 432 -10.75 33.78 -6.73
N GLY A 433 -9.47 33.47 -6.48
CA GLY A 433 -8.32 34.26 -6.91
C GLY A 433 -7.85 35.31 -5.90
N GLU A 434 -6.63 35.81 -6.08
CA GLU A 434 -5.94 36.70 -5.14
C GLU A 434 -6.66 38.05 -4.93
N LEU A 435 -6.55 38.57 -3.71
CA LEU A 435 -7.03 39.89 -3.34
C LEU A 435 -6.05 40.95 -3.88
N SER A 436 -6.56 42.05 -4.44
CA SER A 436 -5.71 43.19 -4.81
C SER A 436 -5.28 43.97 -3.58
N ASP A 437 -4.20 44.74 -3.67
CA ASP A 437 -3.67 45.55 -2.57
C ASP A 437 -4.74 46.47 -1.95
N ASN A 438 -5.59 47.08 -2.79
CA ASN A 438 -6.70 47.91 -2.32
C ASN A 438 -7.78 47.10 -1.58
N MET A 439 -8.02 45.84 -1.96
CA MET A 439 -8.93 44.95 -1.22
C MET A 439 -8.32 44.53 0.11
N THR A 440 -7.05 44.14 0.12
CA THR A 440 -6.29 43.79 1.34
C THR A 440 -6.30 44.95 2.34
N MET A 441 -6.00 46.17 1.87
CA MET A 441 -6.06 47.37 2.68
C MET A 441 -7.47 47.61 3.24
N LEU A 442 -8.50 47.49 2.39
CA LEU A 442 -9.90 47.63 2.80
C LEU A 442 -10.29 46.62 3.91
N TYR A 443 -9.90 45.35 3.79
CA TYR A 443 -10.18 44.34 4.81
C TYR A 443 -9.46 44.64 6.13
N ARG A 444 -8.22 45.13 6.06
CA ARG A 444 -7.40 45.47 7.24
C ARG A 444 -8.08 46.49 8.16
N TYR A 445 -8.88 47.40 7.60
CA TYR A 445 -9.65 48.39 8.35
C TYR A 445 -11.10 47.97 8.63
N LEU A 446 -11.73 47.23 7.71
CA LEU A 446 -13.11 46.79 7.91
C LEU A 446 -13.24 45.61 8.88
N VAL A 447 -12.26 44.71 8.98
CA VAL A 447 -12.33 43.58 9.92
C VAL A 447 -12.35 44.05 11.37
N PRO A 448 -11.47 44.97 11.84
CA PRO A 448 -11.60 45.54 13.18
C PRO A 448 -12.97 46.20 13.41
N ALA A 449 -13.49 46.91 12.41
CA ALA A 449 -14.82 47.53 12.48
C ALA A 449 -15.93 46.48 12.64
N MET A 450 -15.85 45.36 11.92
CA MET A 450 -16.75 44.22 12.03
C MET A 450 -16.69 43.59 13.42
N LEU A 451 -15.49 43.39 13.97
CA LEU A 451 -15.29 42.84 15.30
C LEU A 451 -15.85 43.74 16.42
N ALA A 452 -16.00 45.05 16.17
CA ALA A 452 -16.63 45.98 17.10
C ALA A 452 -18.17 45.99 17.04
N ILE A 453 -18.77 45.49 15.96
CA ILE A 453 -20.22 45.43 15.78
C ILE A 453 -20.76 44.13 16.42
N PRO A 454 -21.67 44.19 17.40
CA PRO A 454 -22.24 42.99 18.01
C PRO A 454 -22.98 42.12 16.99
N ASN A 455 -22.70 40.81 17.00
CA ASN A 455 -23.30 39.81 16.10
C ASN A 455 -23.12 40.15 14.61
N ALA A 456 -22.02 40.82 14.25
CA ALA A 456 -21.72 41.12 12.86
C ALA A 456 -21.59 39.83 12.05
N ASP A 457 -22.17 39.84 10.86
CA ASP A 457 -22.23 38.71 9.94
C ASP A 457 -21.90 39.17 8.51
N MET A 458 -22.04 38.27 7.54
CA MET A 458 -21.80 38.61 6.14
C MET A 458 -22.73 39.73 5.60
N ASN A 459 -23.97 39.83 6.08
CA ASN A 459 -24.87 40.93 5.67
C ASN A 459 -24.36 42.27 6.20
N THR A 460 -23.93 42.30 7.45
CA THR A 460 -23.32 43.48 8.09
C THR A 460 -22.12 43.97 7.29
N PHE A 461 -21.27 43.06 6.83
CA PHE A 461 -20.13 43.39 5.98
C PHE A 461 -20.55 44.00 4.64
N ILE A 462 -21.55 43.42 3.98
CA ILE A 462 -22.09 43.91 2.70
C ILE A 462 -22.76 45.29 2.84
N GLU A 463 -23.44 45.53 3.96
CA GLU A 463 -24.01 46.83 4.29
C GLU A 463 -22.91 47.88 4.50
N LEU A 464 -21.80 47.53 5.18
CA LEU A 464 -20.69 48.48 5.32
C LEU A 464 -20.12 48.86 3.96
N LEU A 465 -19.93 47.90 3.06
CA LEU A 465 -19.43 48.12 1.69
C LEU A 465 -20.39 48.93 0.79
N ASP A 466 -21.54 49.37 1.31
CA ASP A 466 -22.47 50.21 0.57
C ASP A 466 -21.84 51.53 0.13
N THR A 467 -22.18 51.92 -1.09
CA THR A 467 -21.75 53.15 -1.75
C THR A 467 -22.94 53.96 -2.27
N ASP A 468 -24.17 53.52 -1.97
CA ASP A 468 -25.41 54.15 -2.40
C ASP A 468 -25.65 55.43 -1.55
N GLY A 469 -25.95 56.57 -2.21
CA GLY A 469 -26.11 57.89 -1.54
C GLY A 469 -25.47 59.08 -2.26
N GLY A 470 -24.58 58.85 -3.24
CA GLY A 470 -23.84 59.94 -3.93
C GLY A 470 -22.57 60.36 -3.16
N ARG A 471 -21.66 61.10 -3.81
CA ARG A 471 -20.32 61.41 -3.26
C ARG A 471 -20.32 62.18 -1.93
N ASP A 472 -21.36 62.96 -1.66
CA ASP A 472 -21.42 63.86 -0.52
C ASP A 472 -22.29 63.33 0.65
N GLN A 473 -22.85 62.12 0.53
CA GLN A 473 -23.66 61.52 1.58
C GLN A 473 -22.95 60.35 2.23
N VAL A 474 -23.11 60.23 3.55
CA VAL A 474 -22.65 59.06 4.29
C VAL A 474 -23.53 57.87 3.89
N PRO A 475 -22.96 56.75 3.39
CA PRO A 475 -23.74 55.57 3.02
C PRO A 475 -24.55 55.05 4.20
N ALA A 476 -25.77 54.58 3.94
CA ALA A 476 -26.72 54.17 4.98
C ALA A 476 -26.16 53.07 5.89
N GLY A 477 -25.46 52.09 5.32
CA GLY A 477 -24.80 51.03 6.08
C GLY A 477 -23.73 51.57 7.03
N PHE A 478 -22.88 52.52 6.60
CA PHE A 478 -21.90 53.14 7.48
C PHE A 478 -22.57 53.94 8.61
N ALA A 479 -23.59 54.74 8.29
CA ALA A 479 -24.33 55.54 9.27
C ALA A 479 -24.97 54.67 10.37
N LYS A 480 -25.51 53.49 10.00
CA LYS A 480 -26.12 52.52 10.92
C LYS A 480 -25.13 52.04 11.99
N TYR A 481 -23.89 51.75 11.62
CA TYR A 481 -22.90 51.14 12.54
C TYR A 481 -21.88 52.11 13.14
N ARG A 482 -21.85 53.38 12.69
CA ARG A 482 -20.85 54.38 13.09
C ARG A 482 -20.62 54.49 14.59
N HIS A 483 -21.67 54.34 15.40
CA HIS A 483 -21.60 54.45 16.86
C HIS A 483 -20.72 53.36 17.53
N HIS A 484 -20.52 52.21 16.88
CA HIS A 484 -19.65 51.14 17.36
C HIS A 484 -18.15 51.42 17.16
N PHE A 485 -17.78 52.41 16.34
CA PHE A 485 -16.38 52.66 15.96
C PHE A 485 -15.62 53.57 16.92
N SER A 486 -16.30 54.13 17.93
CA SER A 486 -15.72 55.05 18.92
C SER A 486 -14.57 54.42 19.73
N GLY A 487 -14.59 53.10 19.93
CA GLY A 487 -13.58 52.34 20.67
C GLY A 487 -12.45 51.75 19.82
N LEU A 488 -12.46 51.94 18.49
CA LEU A 488 -11.40 51.43 17.60
C LEU A 488 -10.09 52.23 17.77
N GLU A 489 -8.98 51.67 17.30
CA GLU A 489 -7.70 52.37 17.28
C GLU A 489 -7.76 53.69 16.48
N PRO A 490 -6.98 54.71 16.86
CA PRO A 490 -7.03 56.02 16.22
C PRO A 490 -6.82 55.98 14.69
N GLU A 491 -5.91 55.14 14.21
CA GLU A 491 -5.62 55.00 12.78
C GLU A 491 -6.80 54.39 12.02
N VAL A 492 -7.37 53.29 12.52
CA VAL A 492 -8.56 52.65 11.94
C VAL A 492 -9.75 53.62 11.91
N ARG A 493 -9.95 54.37 13.00
CA ARG A 493 -11.01 55.37 13.08
C ARG A 493 -10.80 56.50 12.07
N SER A 494 -9.57 57.03 11.97
CA SER A 494 -9.23 58.09 11.01
C SER A 494 -9.52 57.63 9.58
N PHE A 495 -9.09 56.42 9.22
CA PHE A 495 -9.37 55.83 7.91
C PHE A 495 -10.88 55.74 7.65
N LEU A 496 -11.67 55.21 8.60
CA LEU A 496 -13.12 55.04 8.44
C LEU A 496 -13.86 56.37 8.30
N GLU A 497 -13.42 57.44 8.97
CA GLU A 497 -14.08 58.75 8.94
C GLU A 497 -13.62 59.66 7.79
N GLN A 498 -12.45 59.37 7.20
CA GLN A 498 -11.85 60.18 6.15
C GLN A 498 -11.79 59.41 4.82
N ASP A 499 -10.82 58.51 4.68
CA ASP A 499 -10.50 57.82 3.43
C ASP A 499 -11.66 56.93 2.97
N TYR A 500 -12.24 56.14 3.87
CA TYR A 500 -13.33 55.22 3.58
C TYR A 500 -14.54 55.90 2.93
N LEU A 501 -14.86 57.12 3.35
CA LEU A 501 -16.01 57.88 2.88
C LEU A 501 -15.70 58.72 1.63
N LYS A 502 -14.48 59.24 1.51
CA LYS A 502 -14.13 60.28 0.53
C LYS A 502 -13.30 59.80 -0.65
N ASP A 503 -12.56 58.70 -0.51
CA ASP A 503 -11.66 58.21 -1.55
C ASP A 503 -12.44 57.54 -2.70
N VAL A 504 -12.26 58.09 -3.91
CA VAL A 504 -12.92 57.66 -5.14
C VAL A 504 -12.44 56.27 -5.60
N GLU A 505 -11.18 55.91 -5.38
CA GLU A 505 -10.66 54.58 -5.72
C GLU A 505 -11.21 53.51 -4.77
N LEU A 506 -11.35 53.85 -3.49
CA LEU A 506 -12.00 52.97 -2.52
C LEU A 506 -13.48 52.77 -2.82
N VAL A 507 -14.21 53.78 -3.31
CA VAL A 507 -15.60 53.60 -3.76
C VAL A 507 -15.70 52.52 -4.85
N LYS A 508 -14.80 52.53 -5.85
CA LYS A 508 -14.76 51.49 -6.88
C LYS A 508 -14.43 50.12 -6.29
N THR A 509 -13.45 50.07 -5.38
CA THR A 509 -13.02 48.83 -4.71
C THR A 509 -14.15 48.23 -3.87
N LYS A 510 -14.83 49.03 -3.04
CA LYS A 510 -16.00 48.63 -2.24
C LYS A 510 -17.11 48.06 -3.12
N ALA A 511 -17.47 48.77 -4.20
CA ALA A 511 -18.48 48.30 -5.14
C ALA A 511 -18.09 46.97 -5.81
N ALA A 512 -16.81 46.78 -6.17
CA ALA A 512 -16.31 45.54 -6.75
C ALA A 512 -16.35 44.36 -5.76
N VAL A 513 -15.90 44.57 -4.52
CA VAL A 513 -15.98 43.56 -3.44
C VAL A 513 -17.44 43.21 -3.15
N ARG A 514 -18.30 44.22 -2.98
CA ARG A 514 -19.74 44.06 -2.74
C ARG A 514 -20.40 43.22 -3.84
N ARG A 515 -20.09 43.49 -5.11
CA ARG A 515 -20.61 42.73 -6.25
C ARG A 515 -20.18 41.27 -6.22
N ARG A 516 -18.90 41.00 -5.94
CA ARG A 516 -18.36 39.62 -5.84
C ARG A 516 -19.01 38.84 -4.70
N LEU A 517 -19.17 39.46 -3.53
CA LEU A 517 -19.85 38.84 -2.39
C LEU A 517 -21.33 38.55 -2.67
N ARG A 518 -22.05 39.51 -3.25
CA ARG A 518 -23.45 39.28 -3.65
C ARG A 518 -23.58 38.16 -4.68
N ALA A 519 -22.60 37.99 -5.57
CA ALA A 519 -22.58 36.87 -6.52
C ALA A 519 -22.34 35.53 -5.81
N ALA A 520 -21.39 35.45 -4.87
CA ALA A 520 -21.13 34.25 -4.08
C ALA A 520 -22.32 33.86 -3.19
N LEU A 521 -23.04 34.85 -2.65
CA LEU A 521 -24.21 34.67 -1.78
C LEU A 521 -25.55 34.71 -2.54
N ALA A 522 -25.52 34.69 -3.87
CA ALA A 522 -26.73 34.53 -4.67
C ALA A 522 -27.36 33.15 -4.43
N ASP A 523 -26.53 32.15 -4.13
CA ASP A 523 -27.00 30.86 -3.66
C ASP A 523 -27.58 30.96 -2.24
N THR A 524 -28.80 30.44 -2.07
CA THR A 524 -29.52 30.55 -0.81
C THR A 524 -28.87 29.71 0.30
N THR A 525 -28.23 28.59 -0.04
CA THR A 525 -27.52 27.73 0.93
C THR A 525 -26.31 28.45 1.48
N PHE A 526 -25.44 28.97 0.62
CA PHE A 526 -24.25 29.73 1.05
C PHE A 526 -24.62 30.99 1.82
N ARG A 527 -25.62 31.74 1.34
CA ARG A 527 -26.13 32.90 2.07
C ARG A 527 -26.53 32.52 3.49
N ARG A 528 -27.34 31.46 3.66
CA ARG A 528 -27.80 31.02 4.97
C ARG A 528 -26.68 30.47 5.86
N MET A 529 -25.60 29.93 5.29
CA MET A 529 -24.43 29.48 6.05
C MET A 529 -23.67 30.65 6.66
N PHE A 530 -23.42 31.71 5.87
CA PHE A 530 -22.58 32.85 6.25
C PHE A 530 -23.28 33.97 7.03
N THR A 531 -24.61 33.97 7.07
CA THR A 531 -25.41 34.96 7.81
C THR A 531 -25.87 34.45 9.17
N GLN A 532 -25.15 33.46 9.70
CA GLN A 532 -25.42 32.94 11.04
C GLN A 532 -24.75 33.87 12.05
N PRO A 533 -25.33 34.10 13.24
CA PRO A 533 -24.73 34.97 14.23
C PRO A 533 -23.47 34.35 14.86
N ARG A 534 -23.40 33.01 14.93
CA ARG A 534 -22.32 32.27 15.61
C ARG A 534 -21.83 31.06 14.82
N ASN A 535 -20.56 30.72 15.03
CA ASN A 535 -19.93 29.48 14.59
C ASN A 535 -20.32 28.31 15.50
N LYS A 536 -20.78 27.20 14.92
CA LYS A 536 -20.92 25.93 15.64
C LYS A 536 -19.81 24.92 15.33
N LEU A 537 -19.03 25.14 14.29
CA LEU A 537 -17.91 24.29 13.89
C LEU A 537 -16.58 24.94 14.26
N ASN A 538 -15.71 24.22 14.96
CA ASN A 538 -14.32 24.62 15.19
C ASN A 538 -13.38 23.46 14.85
N LEU A 539 -12.85 23.50 13.63
CA LEU A 539 -11.97 22.45 13.12
C LEU A 539 -10.67 22.30 13.93
N PHE A 540 -10.16 23.36 14.57
CA PHE A 540 -8.98 23.21 15.41
C PHE A 540 -9.23 22.28 16.59
N THR A 541 -10.34 22.48 17.30
CA THR A 541 -10.73 21.65 18.45
C THR A 541 -11.05 20.22 18.00
N GLU A 542 -11.82 20.07 16.93
CA GLU A 542 -12.24 18.76 16.44
C GLU A 542 -11.05 17.94 15.92
N LEU A 543 -10.12 18.55 15.20
CA LEU A 543 -8.96 17.82 14.70
C LEU A 543 -7.97 17.40 15.81
N GLN A 544 -7.98 18.06 16.97
CA GLN A 544 -7.20 17.64 18.14
C GLN A 544 -7.90 16.53 18.95
N SER A 545 -9.15 16.19 18.61
CA SER A 545 -10.01 15.28 19.40
C SER A 545 -10.20 13.89 18.78
N ALA A 546 -9.26 13.45 17.93
CA ALA A 546 -9.29 12.17 17.21
C ALA A 546 -10.63 11.92 16.50
N LYS A 547 -10.96 12.80 15.54
CA LYS A 547 -12.24 12.79 14.81
C LYS A 547 -12.09 12.27 13.38
N VAL A 548 -13.20 11.77 12.84
CA VAL A 548 -13.40 11.49 11.42
C VAL A 548 -14.32 12.56 10.86
N ILE A 549 -13.77 13.48 10.05
CA ILE A 549 -14.52 14.57 9.43
C ILE A 549 -14.79 14.23 7.97
N LEU A 550 -16.04 13.93 7.63
CA LEU A 550 -16.47 13.67 6.26
C LEU A 550 -17.12 14.92 5.68
N VAL A 551 -16.66 15.36 4.52
CA VAL A 551 -17.11 16.57 3.86
C VAL A 551 -17.66 16.21 2.48
N ASN A 552 -18.98 16.11 2.39
CA ASN A 552 -19.66 15.84 1.14
C ASN A 552 -19.89 17.15 0.39
N THR A 553 -19.16 17.37 -0.71
CA THR A 553 -19.30 18.59 -1.50
C THR A 553 -20.36 18.46 -2.60
N TYR A 554 -20.80 17.25 -2.95
CA TYR A 554 -21.75 16.99 -4.03
C TYR A 554 -23.05 17.83 -3.96
N PRO A 555 -23.69 18.04 -2.77
CA PRO A 555 -24.92 18.83 -2.70
C PRO A 555 -24.75 20.30 -3.09
N ALA A 556 -23.51 20.82 -3.17
CA ALA A 556 -23.22 22.18 -3.60
C ALA A 556 -23.49 22.42 -5.10
N LYS A 557 -23.63 21.36 -5.91
CA LYS A 557 -23.93 21.42 -7.35
C LYS A 557 -22.96 22.34 -8.11
N THR A 558 -23.40 23.53 -8.51
CA THR A 558 -22.58 24.50 -9.25
C THR A 558 -21.52 25.19 -8.39
N TYR A 559 -21.56 25.00 -7.07
CA TYR A 559 -20.67 25.66 -6.11
C TYR A 559 -19.72 24.69 -5.38
N VAL A 560 -19.48 23.50 -5.95
CA VAL A 560 -18.56 22.48 -5.40
C VAL A 560 -17.17 23.07 -5.17
N GLU A 561 -16.65 23.84 -6.14
CA GLU A 561 -15.34 24.49 -6.05
C GLU A 561 -15.26 25.47 -4.87
N GLN A 562 -16.25 26.35 -4.73
CA GLN A 562 -16.29 27.37 -3.67
C GLN A 562 -16.48 26.75 -2.29
N PHE A 563 -17.35 25.74 -2.15
CA PHE A 563 -17.52 25.04 -0.87
C PHE A 563 -16.27 24.25 -0.49
N GLY A 564 -15.67 23.53 -1.45
CA GLY A 564 -14.43 22.79 -1.21
C GLY A 564 -13.28 23.72 -0.79
N ARG A 565 -13.10 24.84 -1.49
CA ARG A 565 -12.13 25.87 -1.10
C ARG A 565 -12.40 26.50 0.25
N LEU A 566 -13.66 26.70 0.61
CA LEU A 566 -14.04 27.17 1.95
C LEU A 566 -13.60 26.16 3.02
N ILE A 567 -13.83 24.86 2.81
CA ILE A 567 -13.45 23.82 3.76
C ILE A 567 -11.92 23.71 3.86
N LEU A 568 -11.21 23.68 2.73
CA LEU A 568 -9.75 23.77 2.71
C LEU A 568 -9.27 25.03 3.45
N ALA A 569 -10.02 26.12 3.32
CA ALA A 569 -9.69 27.36 3.99
C ALA A 569 -9.83 27.25 5.53
N LEU A 570 -10.91 26.64 6.01
CA LEU A 570 -11.08 26.37 7.45
C LEU A 570 -10.03 25.37 7.96
N LEU A 571 -9.63 24.38 7.15
CA LEU A 571 -8.59 23.41 7.51
C LEU A 571 -7.22 24.07 7.67
N MET A 572 -6.82 24.98 6.79
CA MET A 572 -5.53 25.65 6.95
C MET A 572 -5.55 26.65 8.11
N GLN A 573 -6.70 27.29 8.40
CA GLN A 573 -6.86 28.07 9.62
C GLN A 573 -6.61 27.20 10.86
N ALA A 574 -7.28 26.04 10.95
CA ALA A 574 -7.08 25.11 12.05
C ALA A 574 -5.63 24.60 12.12
N THR A 575 -4.99 24.38 10.98
CA THR A 575 -3.59 23.95 10.88
C THR A 575 -2.64 25.04 11.40
N ARG A 576 -2.91 26.31 11.11
CA ARG A 576 -2.13 27.45 11.62
C ARG A 576 -2.25 27.59 13.13
N GLN A 577 -3.45 27.43 13.68
CA GLN A 577 -3.68 27.52 15.14
C GLN A 577 -2.87 26.48 15.93
N ARG A 578 -2.44 25.37 15.30
CA ARG A 578 -1.53 24.38 15.91
C ARG A 578 -0.11 24.88 16.16
N LEU A 579 0.26 26.06 15.66
CA LEU A 579 1.54 26.68 15.99
C LEU A 579 1.69 26.94 17.49
N GLU A 580 0.57 27.12 18.20
CA GLU A 580 0.52 27.30 19.66
C GLU A 580 0.71 26.00 20.44
N ILE A 581 0.71 24.84 19.75
CA ILE A 581 0.88 23.52 20.35
C ILE A 581 2.30 23.01 20.05
N ASP A 582 2.96 22.44 21.04
CA ASP A 582 4.24 21.75 20.87
C ASP A 582 4.13 20.63 19.82
N ARG A 583 5.17 20.46 19.01
CA ARG A 583 5.10 19.60 17.82
C ARG A 583 4.76 18.15 18.17
N GLU A 584 5.24 17.65 19.30
CA GLU A 584 5.04 16.29 19.80
C GLU A 584 3.61 16.07 20.32
N GLN A 585 2.90 17.14 20.68
CA GLN A 585 1.52 17.11 21.17
C GLN A 585 0.48 17.35 20.07
N ARG A 586 0.91 17.73 18.87
CA ARG A 586 0.01 17.93 17.71
C ARG A 586 -0.55 16.58 17.27
N MET A 587 -1.88 16.48 17.24
CA MET A 587 -2.56 15.28 16.76
C MET A 587 -2.22 15.08 15.28
N PRO A 588 -1.61 13.94 14.89
CA PRO A 588 -1.48 13.56 13.49
C PRO A 588 -2.81 13.69 12.77
N THR A 589 -2.82 14.36 11.62
CA THR A 589 -4.06 14.56 10.86
C THR A 589 -3.85 14.26 9.39
N PHE A 590 -4.68 13.39 8.82
CA PHE A 590 -4.63 13.06 7.40
C PHE A 590 -5.85 13.62 6.67
N VAL A 591 -5.60 14.40 5.62
CA VAL A 591 -6.65 15.04 4.81
C VAL A 591 -6.66 14.39 3.44
N TYR A 592 -7.69 13.61 3.17
CA TYR A 592 -7.94 12.95 1.90
C TYR A 592 -8.84 13.82 1.04
N LEU A 593 -8.36 14.15 -0.15
CA LEU A 593 -9.07 14.92 -1.16
C LEU A 593 -9.28 14.01 -2.38
N ASP A 594 -10.42 13.32 -2.42
CA ASP A 594 -10.83 12.63 -3.64
C ASP A 594 -11.35 13.66 -4.66
N GLU A 595 -11.10 13.39 -5.94
CA GLU A 595 -11.32 14.32 -7.05
C GLU A 595 -10.80 15.73 -6.72
N CYS A 596 -9.56 15.81 -6.24
CA CYS A 596 -9.00 17.04 -5.68
C CYS A 596 -9.00 18.24 -6.64
N GLN A 597 -9.01 18.01 -7.95
CA GLN A 597 -9.12 19.04 -8.99
C GLN A 597 -10.34 19.93 -8.84
N ASP A 598 -11.44 19.39 -8.32
CA ASP A 598 -12.67 20.13 -8.11
C ASP A 598 -12.46 21.31 -7.13
N TYR A 599 -11.39 21.24 -6.34
CA TYR A 599 -11.05 22.23 -5.33
C TYR A 599 -9.76 23.01 -5.68
N ILE A 600 -8.77 22.32 -6.23
CA ILE A 600 -7.39 22.83 -6.33
C ILE A 600 -6.96 23.23 -7.74
N ALA A 601 -7.71 22.89 -8.80
CA ALA A 601 -7.23 23.03 -10.18
C ALA A 601 -6.69 24.43 -10.53
N ARG A 602 -7.28 25.49 -9.94
CA ARG A 602 -6.92 26.91 -10.16
C ARG A 602 -6.44 27.64 -8.91
N GLU A 603 -6.06 26.91 -7.86
CA GLU A 603 -5.72 27.49 -6.55
C GLU A 603 -4.21 27.43 -6.26
N ASP A 604 -3.48 28.43 -6.72
CA ASP A 604 -2.02 28.55 -6.59
C ASP A 604 -1.52 28.42 -5.15
N ARG A 605 -2.34 28.79 -4.16
CA ARG A 605 -1.92 28.79 -2.75
C ARG A 605 -1.76 27.39 -2.17
N ILE A 606 -2.31 26.35 -2.82
CA ILE A 606 -2.14 24.95 -2.42
C ILE A 606 -0.65 24.57 -2.30
N ALA A 607 0.20 25.13 -3.17
CA ALA A 607 1.65 24.92 -3.09
C ALA A 607 2.21 25.32 -1.71
N ARG A 608 1.81 26.50 -1.21
CA ARG A 608 2.22 26.98 0.13
C ARG A 608 1.58 26.16 1.25
N TYR A 609 0.39 25.60 1.03
CA TYR A 609 -0.32 24.81 2.04
C TYR A 609 0.33 23.45 2.26
N ILE A 610 0.81 22.80 1.19
CA ILE A 610 1.56 21.55 1.28
C ILE A 610 2.77 21.73 2.22
N ASP A 611 3.55 22.78 2.04
CA ASP A 611 4.72 23.08 2.88
C ASP A 611 4.37 23.39 4.34
N LYS A 612 3.28 24.14 4.56
CA LYS A 612 2.83 24.51 5.91
C LYS A 612 2.27 23.30 6.67
N CYS A 613 1.48 22.45 6.01
CA CYS A 613 0.85 21.27 6.61
C CYS A 613 1.89 20.29 7.16
N ARG A 614 2.98 20.06 6.41
CA ARG A 614 4.10 19.21 6.83
C ARG A 614 4.63 19.58 8.22
N LYS A 615 4.82 20.89 8.48
CA LYS A 615 5.36 21.38 9.76
C LYS A 615 4.38 21.21 10.93
N GLN A 616 3.10 20.98 10.65
CA GLN A 616 2.02 20.89 11.63
C GLN A 616 1.49 19.46 11.83
N ASN A 617 2.22 18.45 11.35
CA ASN A 617 1.82 17.03 11.35
C ASN A 617 0.46 16.82 10.64
N VAL A 618 0.21 17.59 9.57
CA VAL A 618 -0.94 17.43 8.68
C VAL A 618 -0.46 16.84 7.36
N GLY A 619 -0.90 15.63 7.03
CA GLY A 619 -0.58 14.95 5.78
C GLY A 619 -1.71 15.13 4.78
N LEU A 620 -1.41 15.71 3.62
CA LEU A 620 -2.38 15.89 2.53
C LEU A 620 -2.25 14.73 1.53
N VAL A 621 -3.37 14.10 1.20
CA VAL A 621 -3.50 13.04 0.20
C VAL A 621 -4.40 13.53 -0.92
N PHE A 622 -3.81 13.82 -2.08
CA PHE A 622 -4.48 14.31 -3.27
C PHE A 622 -4.74 13.14 -4.21
N ALA A 623 -6.00 12.93 -4.61
CA ALA A 623 -6.36 11.86 -5.51
C ALA A 623 -7.18 12.36 -6.69
N HIS A 624 -6.77 11.98 -7.90
CA HIS A 624 -7.41 12.42 -9.14
C HIS A 624 -7.06 11.50 -10.32
N GLN A 625 -7.72 11.71 -11.45
CA GLN A 625 -7.68 10.86 -12.64
C GLN A 625 -6.63 11.27 -13.66
N ARG A 626 -6.41 12.58 -13.85
CA ARG A 626 -5.56 13.12 -14.92
C ARG A 626 -4.79 14.34 -14.47
N LEU A 627 -3.56 14.47 -14.93
CA LEU A 627 -2.72 15.64 -14.61
C LEU A 627 -3.24 16.90 -15.31
N ALA A 628 -3.70 16.76 -16.55
CA ALA A 628 -4.18 17.86 -17.39
C ALA A 628 -5.40 18.61 -16.81
N ASN A 629 -6.11 18.00 -15.87
CA ASN A 629 -7.26 18.60 -15.20
C ASN A 629 -6.82 19.57 -14.07
N ILE A 630 -5.53 19.62 -13.72
CA ILE A 630 -4.97 20.67 -12.88
C ILE A 630 -4.48 21.80 -13.79
N GLU A 631 -5.18 22.93 -13.79
CA GLU A 631 -4.92 24.04 -14.71
C GLU A 631 -3.70 24.88 -14.28
N SER A 632 -3.46 25.02 -12.98
CA SER A 632 -2.35 25.82 -12.44
C SER A 632 -1.01 25.08 -12.53
N PRO A 633 0.01 25.64 -13.24
CA PRO A 633 1.35 25.08 -13.25
C PRO A 633 2.02 25.09 -11.86
N LYS A 634 1.68 26.06 -11.00
CA LYS A 634 2.23 26.12 -9.63
C LYS A 634 1.72 24.96 -8.79
N VAL A 635 0.44 24.61 -8.95
CA VAL A 635 -0.15 23.46 -8.25
C VAL A 635 0.45 22.15 -8.77
N LEU A 636 0.57 21.98 -10.09
CA LEU A 636 1.24 20.81 -10.67
C LEU A 636 2.67 20.63 -10.15
N ASN A 637 3.47 21.70 -10.14
CA ASN A 637 4.84 21.65 -9.63
C ASN A 637 4.89 21.27 -8.15
N ALA A 638 3.96 21.79 -7.33
CA ALA A 638 3.89 21.45 -5.92
C ALA A 638 3.47 19.99 -5.70
N LEU A 639 2.49 19.49 -6.47
CA LEU A 639 2.07 18.08 -6.45
C LEU A 639 3.19 17.14 -6.90
N ALA A 640 3.99 17.52 -7.90
CA ALA A 640 5.15 16.74 -8.35
C ALA A 640 6.26 16.65 -7.27
N GLY A 641 6.34 17.65 -6.39
CA GLY A 641 7.30 17.76 -5.30
C GLY A 641 6.93 17.01 -4.01
N VAL A 642 5.72 16.44 -3.90
CA VAL A 642 5.33 15.65 -2.73
C VAL A 642 6.13 14.35 -2.64
N SER A 643 6.27 13.80 -1.43
CA SER A 643 7.18 12.66 -1.21
C SER A 643 6.61 11.31 -1.61
N ILE A 644 5.29 11.15 -1.65
CA ILE A 644 4.64 9.87 -1.98
C ILE A 644 3.84 10.06 -3.27
N LYS A 645 4.13 9.28 -4.31
CA LYS A 645 3.47 9.40 -5.61
C LYS A 645 3.07 8.04 -6.13
N PHE A 646 1.77 7.82 -6.33
CA PHE A 646 1.21 6.61 -6.93
C PHE A 646 0.63 6.94 -8.29
N SER A 647 1.11 6.25 -9.31
CA SER A 647 0.56 6.31 -10.67
C SER A 647 -0.10 4.98 -11.02
N GLY A 648 -1.41 5.00 -11.26
CA GLY A 648 -2.12 3.86 -11.85
C GLY A 648 -1.93 3.80 -13.37
N VAL A 649 -2.52 2.78 -14.00
CA VAL A 649 -2.50 2.63 -15.45
C VAL A 649 -3.11 3.84 -16.17
N SER A 650 -2.38 4.40 -17.13
CA SER A 650 -2.78 5.57 -17.93
C SER A 650 -2.15 5.49 -19.32
N ASP A 651 -2.94 5.76 -20.37
CA ASP A 651 -2.43 5.81 -21.75
C ASP A 651 -2.02 7.23 -22.16
N ALA A 652 -2.87 8.21 -21.87
CA ALA A 652 -2.71 9.60 -22.31
C ALA A 652 -1.61 10.34 -21.53
N ASP A 653 -1.53 10.12 -20.21
CA ASP A 653 -0.62 10.84 -19.32
C ASP A 653 0.62 9.99 -18.94
N ALA A 654 0.84 8.85 -19.60
CA ALA A 654 1.88 7.88 -19.24
C ALA A 654 3.28 8.50 -19.13
N SER A 655 3.64 9.38 -20.07
CA SER A 655 4.98 10.00 -20.11
C SER A 655 5.20 10.94 -18.91
N ASP A 656 4.22 11.78 -18.62
CA ASP A 656 4.32 12.75 -17.51
C ASP A 656 4.28 12.06 -16.16
N LEU A 657 3.43 11.04 -16.03
CA LEU A 657 3.35 10.21 -14.83
C LEU A 657 4.64 9.42 -14.60
N ALA A 658 5.19 8.82 -15.65
CA ALA A 658 6.47 8.10 -15.60
C ALA A 658 7.59 9.02 -15.12
N ALA A 659 7.68 10.25 -15.64
CA ALA A 659 8.65 11.23 -15.18
C ALA A 659 8.46 11.59 -13.69
N MET A 660 7.22 11.67 -13.22
CA MET A 660 6.90 12.01 -11.82
C MET A 660 7.29 10.94 -10.81
N VAL A 661 7.12 9.65 -11.17
CA VAL A 661 7.44 8.52 -10.29
C VAL A 661 8.85 7.95 -10.52
N GLY A 662 9.58 8.42 -11.53
CA GLY A 662 10.89 7.88 -11.89
C GLY A 662 10.79 6.51 -12.57
N SER A 663 9.95 6.40 -13.59
CA SER A 663 9.63 5.19 -14.35
C SER A 663 9.64 5.46 -15.87
N THR A 664 9.20 4.50 -16.70
CA THR A 664 9.01 4.64 -18.15
C THR A 664 7.51 4.66 -18.52
N ALA A 665 7.17 5.26 -19.67
CA ALA A 665 5.79 5.34 -20.13
C ALA A 665 5.22 3.93 -20.43
N GLU A 666 6.05 3.05 -20.96
CA GLU A 666 5.73 1.65 -21.25
C GLU A 666 5.36 0.91 -19.97
N HIS A 667 6.11 1.15 -18.89
CA HIS A 667 5.83 0.56 -17.59
C HIS A 667 4.47 1.00 -17.06
N ILE A 668 4.16 2.31 -17.08
CA ILE A 668 2.86 2.84 -16.62
C ILE A 668 1.68 2.25 -17.42
N LYS A 669 1.84 2.08 -18.74
CA LYS A 669 0.83 1.47 -19.61
C LYS A 669 0.65 -0.04 -19.36
N GLY A 670 1.72 -0.70 -18.92
CA GLY A 670 1.74 -2.14 -18.62
C GLY A 670 1.10 -2.52 -17.28
N LEU A 671 0.80 -1.55 -16.40
CA LEU A 671 0.19 -1.82 -15.09
C LEU A 671 -1.20 -2.44 -15.23
N GLU A 672 -1.48 -3.46 -14.40
CA GLU A 672 -2.80 -4.06 -14.33
C GLU A 672 -3.77 -3.21 -13.49
N ARG A 673 -5.07 -3.52 -13.59
CA ARG A 673 -6.09 -2.89 -12.75
C ARG A 673 -5.82 -3.21 -11.28
N GLY A 674 -5.75 -2.18 -10.44
CA GLY A 674 -5.44 -2.31 -9.01
C GLY A 674 -3.94 -2.25 -8.69
N GLN A 675 -3.07 -2.20 -9.71
CA GLN A 675 -1.64 -1.96 -9.57
C GLN A 675 -1.32 -0.47 -9.74
N PHE A 676 -0.31 -0.02 -9.01
CA PHE A 676 0.23 1.34 -9.08
C PHE A 676 1.75 1.29 -9.10
N ALA A 677 2.37 2.11 -9.94
CA ALA A 677 3.77 2.46 -9.81
C ALA A 677 3.90 3.47 -8.66
N ALA A 678 4.58 3.09 -7.58
CA ALA A 678 4.71 3.87 -6.37
C ALA A 678 6.13 4.36 -6.15
N PHE A 679 6.27 5.65 -5.87
CA PHE A 679 7.54 6.26 -5.53
C PHE A 679 7.45 6.94 -4.16
N VAL A 680 8.39 6.62 -3.27
CA VAL A 680 8.50 7.24 -1.94
C VAL A 680 9.89 7.86 -1.80
N SER A 681 9.95 9.19 -1.82
CA SER A 681 11.20 9.96 -1.81
C SER A 681 12.09 9.62 -0.61
N GLY A 682 13.33 9.20 -0.90
CA GLY A 682 14.31 8.78 0.11
C GLY A 682 14.03 7.43 0.76
N VAL A 683 13.05 6.68 0.27
CA VAL A 683 12.71 5.33 0.75
C VAL A 683 12.81 4.32 -0.38
N THR A 684 12.19 4.59 -1.53
CA THR A 684 12.32 3.75 -2.72
C THR A 684 13.32 4.38 -3.70
N PRO A 685 14.27 3.60 -4.26
CA PRO A 685 15.27 4.12 -5.20
C PRO A 685 14.66 4.43 -6.59
N HIS A 686 13.57 3.75 -6.95
CA HIS A 686 12.80 3.93 -8.18
C HIS A 686 11.31 3.69 -7.90
N ALA A 687 10.45 3.83 -8.91
CA ALA A 687 9.06 3.42 -8.80
C ALA A 687 8.97 1.91 -8.59
N VAL A 688 8.26 1.47 -7.56
CA VAL A 688 8.00 0.07 -7.26
C VAL A 688 6.53 -0.26 -7.51
N ASP A 689 6.24 -1.46 -8.01
CA ASP A 689 4.86 -1.85 -8.27
C ASP A 689 4.17 -2.29 -6.99
N ILE A 690 3.07 -1.61 -6.67
CA ILE A 690 2.28 -1.89 -5.48
C ILE A 690 0.90 -2.37 -5.90
N THR A 691 0.39 -3.33 -5.15
CA THR A 691 -0.99 -3.81 -5.29
C THR A 691 -1.68 -3.62 -3.96
N PHE A 692 -2.83 -2.96 -3.99
CA PHE A 692 -3.69 -2.87 -2.82
C PHE A 692 -4.53 -4.15 -2.70
N PRO A 693 -4.68 -4.71 -1.49
CA PRO A 693 -5.65 -5.77 -1.28
C PRO A 693 -7.07 -5.24 -1.53
N LYS A 694 -8.04 -6.14 -1.55
CA LYS A 694 -9.46 -5.74 -1.53
C LYS A 694 -9.71 -4.86 -0.31
N SER A 695 -10.39 -3.74 -0.53
CA SER A 695 -10.70 -2.76 0.50
C SER A 695 -11.40 -3.39 1.71
N PRO A 696 -10.88 -3.18 2.94
CA PRO A 696 -11.57 -3.60 4.17
C PRO A 696 -12.95 -2.95 4.35
N LEU A 697 -13.17 -1.79 3.71
CA LEU A 697 -14.42 -1.04 3.81
C LEU A 697 -15.52 -1.58 2.89
N GLU A 698 -15.18 -2.42 1.91
CA GLU A 698 -16.15 -3.01 0.98
C GLU A 698 -17.08 -3.97 1.70
N ASP A 699 -16.51 -4.85 2.54
CA ASP A 699 -17.22 -5.88 3.31
C ASP A 699 -17.61 -5.42 4.73
N ALA A 700 -17.30 -4.17 5.09
CA ALA A 700 -17.64 -3.60 6.40
C ALA A 700 -19.16 -3.49 6.59
N ARG A 701 -19.61 -3.75 7.83
CA ARG A 701 -21.03 -3.62 8.19
C ARG A 701 -21.49 -2.16 8.10
N ARG A 702 -22.67 -1.98 7.51
CA ARG A 702 -23.29 -0.66 7.30
C ARG A 702 -24.64 -0.57 7.99
N ILE A 703 -24.97 0.63 8.45
CA ILE A 703 -26.29 0.93 9.00
C ILE A 703 -27.32 1.14 7.88
N SER A 704 -28.60 1.02 8.23
CA SER A 704 -29.70 1.28 7.30
C SER A 704 -29.86 2.78 7.00
N GLY A 705 -30.56 3.10 5.89
CA GLY A 705 -30.87 4.48 5.51
C GLY A 705 -31.54 5.31 6.62
N PRO A 706 -32.57 4.81 7.34
CA PRO A 706 -33.17 5.52 8.46
C PRO A 706 -32.20 5.79 9.62
N ALA A 707 -31.34 4.83 9.95
CA ALA A 707 -30.32 5.02 10.98
C ALA A 707 -29.28 6.07 10.55
N PHE A 708 -28.91 6.09 9.27
CA PHE A 708 -28.03 7.12 8.72
C PHE A 708 -28.68 8.50 8.74
N ALA A 709 -29.98 8.61 8.41
CA ALA A 709 -30.73 9.86 8.50
C ALA A 709 -30.75 10.42 9.93
N ALA A 710 -30.92 9.55 10.95
CA ALA A 710 -30.86 9.95 12.35
C ALA A 710 -29.46 10.49 12.73
N ARG A 711 -28.39 9.77 12.37
CA ARG A 711 -27.00 10.20 12.56
C ARG A 711 -26.71 11.54 11.89
N ARG A 712 -27.22 11.74 10.67
CA ARG A 712 -27.10 13.01 9.94
C ARG A 712 -27.87 14.13 10.65
N GLY A 713 -29.02 13.82 11.24
CA GLY A 713 -29.78 14.72 12.10
C GLY A 713 -28.98 15.21 13.31
N GLU A 714 -28.28 14.30 14.01
CA GLU A 714 -27.41 14.66 15.14
C GLU A 714 -26.30 15.64 14.73
N MET A 715 -25.70 15.44 13.56
CA MET A 715 -24.67 16.35 13.04
C MET A 715 -25.24 17.71 12.69
N ARG A 716 -26.45 17.78 12.16
CA ARG A 716 -27.16 19.04 11.88
C ARG A 716 -27.47 19.80 13.16
N THR A 717 -27.92 19.12 14.22
CA THR A 717 -28.15 19.78 15.51
C THR A 717 -26.86 20.39 16.07
N LYS A 718 -25.73 19.69 15.92
CA LYS A 718 -24.42 20.15 16.43
C LYS A 718 -23.81 21.27 15.61
N TYR A 719 -23.82 21.19 14.28
CA TYR A 719 -23.02 22.06 13.41
C TYR A 719 -23.83 22.97 12.49
N ALA A 720 -25.15 22.81 12.45
CA ALA A 720 -26.06 23.62 11.63
C ALA A 720 -27.14 24.32 12.46
N THR A 721 -27.89 25.19 11.80
CA THR A 721 -29.06 25.87 12.37
C THR A 721 -30.25 25.57 11.49
N ALA A 722 -31.36 25.09 12.07
CA ALA A 722 -32.58 24.87 11.31
C ALA A 722 -33.13 26.20 10.78
N TYR A 723 -33.46 26.26 9.49
CA TYR A 723 -34.06 27.45 8.92
C TYR A 723 -35.47 27.68 9.49
N GLY A 724 -35.75 28.90 9.95
CA GLY A 724 -37.06 29.28 10.50
C GLY A 724 -37.21 29.08 12.02
N SER A 725 -36.27 28.43 12.71
CA SER A 725 -36.22 28.50 14.17
C SER A 725 -35.70 29.88 14.58
N SER A 726 -36.51 30.66 15.32
CA SER A 726 -36.06 31.92 15.91
C SER A 726 -34.85 31.64 16.80
N ASN A 727 -33.66 32.05 16.35
CA ASN A 727 -32.44 31.96 17.15
C ASN A 727 -32.66 32.87 18.37
N THR A 728 -32.92 32.30 19.54
CA THR A 728 -32.77 33.03 20.79
C THR A 728 -31.27 33.25 20.94
N ALA A 729 -30.84 34.50 20.96
CA ALA A 729 -29.43 34.91 21.11
C ALA A 729 -28.83 34.56 22.49
N ASN A 730 -29.40 33.56 23.20
CA ASN A 730 -29.14 33.20 24.59
C ASN A 730 -28.56 31.79 24.77
N GLU A 731 -28.26 31.04 23.71
CA GLU A 731 -27.41 29.85 23.90
C GLU A 731 -25.99 30.31 24.31
N PRO A 732 -25.49 29.90 25.48
CA PRO A 732 -24.14 30.25 25.90
C PRO A 732 -23.12 29.67 24.90
N PRO A 733 -21.99 30.35 24.68
CA PRO A 733 -20.94 29.81 23.84
C PRO A 733 -20.54 28.42 24.36
N ILE A 734 -20.42 27.45 23.46
CA ILE A 734 -19.85 26.11 23.78
C ILE A 734 -18.37 26.26 24.23
N TYR A 735 -17.77 27.44 24.03
CA TYR A 735 -16.40 27.80 24.37
C TYR A 735 -16.26 28.40 25.77
N GLU A 736 -16.63 27.65 26.81
CA GLU A 736 -16.03 27.80 28.14
C GLU A 736 -14.86 26.81 28.26
N GLY A 737 -13.84 27.00 27.42
CA GLY A 737 -12.56 26.32 27.52
C GLY A 737 -11.49 27.35 27.80
N THR A 738 -10.97 27.39 29.03
CA THR A 738 -9.82 28.19 29.40
C THR A 738 -8.64 27.87 28.50
N TYR A 739 -8.09 28.89 27.84
CA TYR A 739 -6.74 28.89 27.24
C TYR A 739 -5.60 28.67 28.27
N SER A 740 -5.90 28.13 29.45
CA SER A 740 -4.97 28.02 30.58
C SER A 740 -4.84 26.60 31.14
N GLU A 741 -5.61 25.61 30.67
CA GLU A 741 -5.41 24.22 31.12
C GLU A 741 -5.64 23.27 29.94
N ALA A 742 -4.54 22.94 29.26
CA ALA A 742 -4.50 21.72 28.47
C ALA A 742 -4.94 20.58 29.39
N ARG A 743 -6.11 19.97 29.11
CA ARG A 743 -6.43 18.66 29.70
C ARG A 743 -5.23 17.75 29.41
N PRO A 744 -4.63 17.10 30.42
CA PRO A 744 -3.51 16.21 30.16
C PRO A 744 -3.99 15.17 29.16
N ALA A 745 -3.25 15.03 28.05
CA ALA A 745 -3.45 13.95 27.10
C ALA A 745 -3.53 12.63 27.88
N PRO A 746 -4.41 11.68 27.48
CA PRO A 746 -4.41 10.37 28.09
C PRO A 746 -2.98 9.82 28.03
N ARG A 747 -2.42 9.44 29.20
CA ARG A 747 -1.08 8.86 29.30
C ARG A 747 -1.00 7.69 28.32
N ILE A 748 -0.24 7.86 27.24
CA ILE A 748 0.21 6.75 26.42
C ILE A 748 1.11 5.93 27.34
N VAL A 749 0.62 4.79 27.79
CA VAL A 749 1.41 3.83 28.56
C VAL A 749 2.43 3.24 27.60
N HIS A 750 3.62 3.81 27.56
CA HIS A 750 4.77 3.10 27.04
C HIS A 750 5.03 1.93 27.99
N HIS A 751 4.86 0.70 27.51
CA HIS A 751 5.48 -0.45 28.13
C HIS A 751 6.99 -0.20 28.13
N ARG A 752 7.53 0.23 29.28
CA ARG A 752 8.97 0.18 29.53
C ARG A 752 9.38 -1.30 29.45
N PRO A 753 10.38 -1.65 28.63
CA PRO A 753 11.09 -2.92 28.81
C PRO A 753 11.64 -2.94 30.24
N THR A 754 11.43 -4.06 30.93
CA THR A 754 12.03 -4.33 32.23
C THR A 754 13.55 -4.24 32.11
N ALA A 755 14.16 -3.46 33.00
CA ALA A 755 15.60 -3.27 33.07
C ALA A 755 16.27 -4.54 33.61
N GLU A 756 16.64 -5.44 32.70
CA GLU A 756 17.60 -6.53 32.92
C GLU A 756 18.22 -6.88 31.56
N ASP A 757 19.11 -6.02 31.06
CA ASP A 757 20.28 -6.38 30.26
C ASP A 757 20.92 -5.10 29.71
N ASP A 758 21.78 -4.47 30.51
CA ASP A 758 22.78 -3.54 30.00
C ASP A 758 24.06 -3.71 30.82
N ARG A 759 24.92 -4.62 30.36
CA ARG A 759 26.36 -4.57 30.65
C ARG A 759 27.09 -4.28 29.34
N PRO A 760 27.75 -3.12 29.18
CA PRO A 760 28.62 -2.90 28.03
C PRO A 760 29.96 -3.61 28.29
N SER A 761 30.32 -4.54 27.41
CA SER A 761 31.67 -5.08 27.30
C SER A 761 32.35 -4.51 26.06
N GLY A 762 33.31 -3.61 26.26
CA GLY A 762 34.24 -3.12 25.25
C GLY A 762 35.36 -2.31 25.90
N PRO A 763 36.65 -2.60 25.66
CA PRO A 763 37.74 -1.97 26.36
C PRO A 763 38.10 -0.61 25.74
N SER A 764 38.66 0.23 26.61
CA SER A 764 39.37 1.47 26.32
C SER A 764 40.44 1.26 25.26
N ASP A 765 40.62 2.26 24.40
CA ASP A 765 41.93 2.88 24.22
C ASP A 765 41.75 4.30 23.70
N ALA A 766 42.40 5.22 24.41
CA ALA A 766 42.47 6.63 24.11
C ALA A 766 43.87 6.95 23.59
N ASP A 767 43.89 8.01 22.78
CA ASP A 767 44.96 8.99 22.61
C ASP A 767 45.95 8.88 21.43
N ASP A 768 46.08 10.08 20.84
CA ASP A 768 47.11 10.66 20.00
C ASP A 768 47.26 10.23 18.52
N TYR A 769 46.90 11.13 17.60
CA TYR A 769 47.93 11.81 16.77
C TYR A 769 47.44 13.08 16.03
N ASP A 770 48.41 13.99 15.92
CA ASP A 770 48.49 15.40 15.48
C ASP A 770 48.15 15.67 13.98
N PRO A 771 47.57 16.83 13.59
CA PRO A 771 47.22 17.15 12.22
C PRO A 771 48.27 18.06 11.55
N LEU A 772 49.01 17.53 10.56
CA LEU A 772 49.52 18.20 9.36
C LEU A 772 50.62 17.33 8.70
N SER A 773 50.24 16.55 7.69
CA SER A 773 51.05 16.15 6.52
C SER A 773 50.19 15.51 5.46
#